data_AF-A0A2I1HR16-F1
#
_entry.id   AF-A0A2I1HR16-F1
#
_cell.length_a   1.000
_cell.length_b   1.000
_cell.length_c   1.000
_cell.angle_alpha   90.00
_cell.angle_beta   90.00
_cell.angle_gamma   90.00
#
_symmetry.space_group_name_H-M   'P 1'
#
loop_
_entity.id
_entity.type
_entity.pdbx_description
1 polymer ?
#
loop_
_entity_poly.entity_id
_entity_poly.type
_entity_poly.pdbx_seq_one_letter_code
_entity_poly.pdbx_strand_id
1 'polypeptide(L)'
;VHFRSQVTFIPEATLLRIVGSYYGLQKKLLSLSSTFPSLAISSRFFNNDTNPYVYLCQRLISRLLAWISLFSSGSIHSDWIIITFRTLQRALKWPSSLDKISDFSKWNSSRRSIHHHWIFQSLRILLESGLSLILPDGLCLDLMPSQSVPLVSISVELANSEKATWLFSKFWCLSQLFDPFHQFLYTWMDLKRMNLVSKTGKTPSWFTRLISLPDLPSLLPTPNRSAPYPPSLLTLQGTALDTIDEQSRIKARNRYYWIAGLDGSDTMIFGRVFYTVDVHDTRIVYFSHWITSSSDRFKLSPCQGCSLHDATIENGPLQVRSVGSNLSHRSCLTFLPVYRCLQLFHMSSRIDSTCNNINLFLSPFLLCSFFKILLGYSCVRIPELFLVDSSYSSLPTDAMVSHKLPDVLPNFDPDLRINTEQHIYLHARSSIPKPMSSNDIVCGWVQRDDDLILSSGSFSWTNGPVSPHSSELGYILRILQLLPRHSSVNFYSTRSYNSMFSSFQRSSAERRVRLPYYVLWMAISICIQDLQINCQFHTVPDMAADAYLSRCLTLSGLLNADDPTPSFITLLKFPSLQRLSINLLCNGIPLTMDPVHFWRDFSDMHEFFRLLNLSRFIPLRSSYSWIDWRLTFDLIKDTLYHRLDVSRISASYRFRLQLWFDELPLMSRLRFRYPGLYADDSLCPNCGIFMETLEHFFTCLPDSLSIIDHASPPVSTRTKLIDLLDQFVRRLAKKASASPKARLDFNSLLLQLQSLPTIGLASLRNYSDHLTFTGLWFLRGFIPRDLSSLIMSSSGLSRRDSSNIIIRYFLKLHREIYHQLWRPRCKMKSLKDKAMDVTPALLRTIKSSDFTNFRYDTSP
;
A
#
# COMPACT_ATOMS: atom_id res chain seq x y z
N VAL A 1 6.41 24.57 20.97
CA VAL A 1 6.84 23.31 20.32
C VAL A 1 7.25 23.61 18.89
N HIS A 2 8.56 23.64 18.63
CA HIS A 2 9.09 23.84 17.28
C HIS A 2 8.64 22.69 16.37
N PHE A 3 7.77 22.97 15.38
CA PHE A 3 7.55 22.14 14.19
C PHE A 3 8.82 22.11 13.29
N ARG A 4 10.01 21.97 13.89
CA ARG A 4 11.32 21.99 13.23
C ARG A 4 11.65 20.60 12.69
N SER A 5 11.09 20.33 11.53
CA SER A 5 11.85 19.86 10.37
C SER A 5 10.86 19.88 9.21
N GLN A 6 11.13 20.68 8.19
CA GLN A 6 10.57 20.37 6.89
C GLN A 6 11.18 19.01 6.52
N VAL A 7 10.40 17.92 6.62
CA VAL A 7 10.83 16.65 6.06
C VAL A 7 10.54 16.77 4.57
N THR A 8 11.50 17.34 3.85
CA THR A 8 11.50 17.34 2.40
C THR A 8 11.77 15.92 1.94
N PHE A 9 10.86 15.39 1.13
CA PHE A 9 11.15 14.15 0.44
C PHE A 9 12.26 14.39 -0.58
N ILE A 10 13.28 13.53 -0.55
CA ILE A 10 14.36 13.51 -1.52
C ILE A 10 14.30 12.14 -2.21
N PRO A 11 14.18 12.08 -3.55
CA PRO A 11 14.18 10.82 -4.28
C PRO A 11 15.46 10.01 -4.02
N GLU A 12 15.36 8.68 -3.99
CA GLU A 12 16.49 7.78 -3.72
C GLU A 12 17.68 8.09 -4.63
N ALA A 13 17.46 8.26 -5.94
CA ALA A 13 18.54 8.57 -6.89
C ALA A 13 19.28 9.88 -6.57
N THR A 14 18.55 10.93 -6.16
CA THR A 14 19.14 12.21 -5.76
C THR A 14 19.94 12.06 -4.47
N LEU A 15 19.40 11.33 -3.51
CA LEU A 15 20.05 11.07 -2.24
C LEU A 15 21.32 10.23 -2.41
N LEU A 16 21.26 9.18 -3.23
CA LEU A 16 22.42 8.35 -3.58
C LEU A 16 23.48 9.15 -4.33
N ARG A 17 23.10 10.15 -5.15
CA ARG A 17 24.05 11.07 -5.77
C ARG A 17 24.73 11.98 -4.74
N ILE A 18 23.97 12.50 -3.77
CA ILE A 18 24.52 13.36 -2.69
C ILE A 18 25.51 12.57 -1.84
N VAL A 19 25.17 11.33 -1.47
CA VAL A 19 26.01 10.47 -0.61
C VAL A 19 27.04 9.69 -1.42
N GLY A 20 26.97 9.71 -2.75
CA GLY A 20 27.87 8.97 -3.64
C GLY A 20 29.34 9.36 -3.46
N SER A 21 29.62 10.65 -3.21
CA SER A 21 30.97 11.14 -2.90
C SER A 21 31.50 10.57 -1.58
N TYR A 22 30.64 10.47 -0.56
CA TYR A 22 30.97 9.84 0.73
C TYR A 22 31.28 8.35 0.57
N TYR A 23 30.45 7.61 -0.17
CA TYR A 23 30.74 6.19 -0.46
C TYR A 23 32.00 6.02 -1.31
N GLY A 24 32.27 6.94 -2.25
CA GLY A 24 33.53 6.97 -3.00
C GLY A 24 34.74 7.19 -2.11
N LEU A 25 34.64 8.10 -1.14
CA LEU A 25 35.69 8.35 -0.14
C LEU A 25 35.93 7.11 0.74
N GLN A 26 34.86 6.46 1.22
CA GLN A 26 34.97 5.22 1.98
C GLN A 26 35.63 4.10 1.17
N LYS A 27 35.27 3.92 -0.11
CA LYS A 27 35.95 2.98 -1.01
C LYS A 27 37.44 3.29 -1.11
N LYS A 28 37.82 4.56 -1.31
CA LYS A 28 39.22 4.99 -1.41
C LYS A 28 40.00 4.72 -0.13
N LEU A 29 39.43 5.05 1.03
CA LEU A 29 40.03 4.79 2.34
C LEU A 29 40.18 3.28 2.60
N LEU A 30 39.24 2.48 2.13
CA LEU A 30 39.29 1.01 2.21
C LEU A 30 40.14 0.36 1.12
N SER A 31 40.70 1.13 0.18
CA SER A 31 41.42 0.61 -1.00
C SER A 31 40.58 -0.41 -1.79
N LEU A 32 39.28 -0.15 -1.89
CA LEU A 32 38.34 -0.95 -2.68
C LEU A 32 38.30 -0.45 -4.13
N SER A 33 37.93 -1.35 -5.05
CA SER A 33 37.70 -0.99 -6.44
C SER A 33 36.54 0.01 -6.58
N SER A 34 36.56 0.81 -7.65
CA SER A 34 35.42 1.65 -8.04
C SER A 34 34.16 0.79 -8.26
N THR A 35 34.35 -0.40 -8.86
CA THR A 35 33.32 -1.41 -9.15
C THR A 35 32.81 -2.17 -7.92
N PHE A 36 33.37 -1.94 -6.72
CA PHE A 36 32.88 -2.56 -5.49
C PHE A 36 31.41 -2.17 -5.22
N PRO A 37 30.52 -3.11 -4.87
CA PRO A 37 29.10 -2.82 -4.71
C PRO A 37 28.86 -1.78 -3.60
N SER A 38 28.18 -0.67 -3.92
CA SER A 38 27.84 0.37 -2.93
C SER A 38 26.92 -0.15 -1.83
N LEU A 39 26.10 -1.17 -2.14
CA LEU A 39 25.22 -1.85 -1.18
C LEU A 39 25.98 -2.36 0.05
N ALA A 40 27.21 -2.85 -0.15
CA ALA A 40 28.08 -3.33 0.92
C ALA A 40 28.48 -2.26 1.93
N ILE A 41 28.35 -0.99 1.54
CA ILE A 41 28.78 0.17 2.32
C ILE A 41 27.56 0.87 2.93
N SER A 42 26.44 0.89 2.20
CA SER A 42 25.17 1.48 2.67
C SER A 42 24.38 0.57 3.60
N SER A 43 24.63 -0.74 3.57
CA SER A 43 23.79 -1.73 4.24
C SER A 43 24.08 -1.89 5.73
N ARG A 44 23.00 -2.05 6.50
CA ARG A 44 23.04 -2.35 7.94
C ARG A 44 23.65 -3.72 8.27
N PHE A 45 23.78 -4.60 7.28
CA PHE A 45 24.44 -5.88 7.44
C PHE A 45 25.95 -5.73 7.65
N PHE A 46 26.56 -4.69 7.10
CA PHE A 46 28.01 -4.47 7.12
C PHE A 46 28.41 -3.21 7.91
N ASN A 47 27.51 -2.25 8.10
CA ASN A 47 27.78 -1.04 8.85
C ASN A 47 26.64 -0.71 9.83
N ASN A 48 26.94 -0.01 10.93
CA ASN A 48 25.91 0.48 11.86
C ASN A 48 25.26 1.75 11.31
N ASP A 49 25.88 2.38 10.32
CA ASP A 49 25.30 3.51 9.62
C ASP A 49 24.02 3.07 8.92
N THR A 50 22.93 3.77 9.24
CA THR A 50 21.66 3.54 8.58
C THR A 50 21.71 4.11 7.17
N ASN A 51 21.37 3.30 6.16
CA ASN A 51 21.13 3.78 4.81
C ASN A 51 20.25 5.06 4.89
N PRO A 52 20.73 6.20 4.36
CA PRO A 52 20.09 7.48 4.58
C PRO A 52 18.71 7.55 3.92
N TYR A 53 18.46 6.76 2.85
CA TYR A 53 17.15 6.66 2.22
C TYR A 53 16.17 5.88 3.11
N VAL A 54 16.61 4.76 3.66
CA VAL A 54 15.83 3.97 4.62
C VAL A 54 15.48 4.82 5.84
N TYR A 55 16.43 5.60 6.34
CA TYR A 55 16.20 6.53 7.45
C TYR A 55 15.19 7.64 7.11
N LEU A 56 15.27 8.22 5.91
CA LEU A 56 14.28 9.20 5.44
C LEU A 56 12.88 8.59 5.40
N CYS A 57 12.73 7.38 4.86
CA CYS A 57 11.46 6.66 4.81
C CYS A 57 10.90 6.39 6.23
N GLN A 58 11.75 5.95 7.16
CA GLN A 58 11.38 5.77 8.58
C GLN A 58 10.84 7.07 9.19
N ARG A 59 11.48 8.22 8.90
CA ARG A 59 11.03 9.53 9.37
C ARG A 59 9.70 9.94 8.76
N LEU A 60 9.52 9.70 7.46
CA LEU A 60 8.29 9.99 6.72
C LEU A 60 7.08 9.19 7.24
N ILE A 61 7.26 7.89 7.45
CA ILE A 61 6.23 6.99 8.01
C ILE A 61 5.91 7.40 9.45
N SER A 62 6.94 7.57 10.29
CA SER A 62 6.76 7.97 11.69
C SER A 62 6.02 9.30 11.81
N ARG A 63 6.29 10.26 10.92
CA ARG A 63 5.63 11.56 10.92
C ARG A 63 4.19 11.48 10.43
N LEU A 64 3.94 10.73 9.36
CA LEU A 64 2.58 10.51 8.84
C LEU A 64 1.69 9.95 9.95
N LEU A 65 2.14 8.87 10.60
CA LEU A 65 1.40 8.24 11.67
C LEU A 65 1.25 9.13 12.90
N ALA A 66 2.26 9.94 13.24
CA ALA A 66 2.15 10.91 14.33
C ALA A 66 1.10 12.00 14.04
N TRP A 67 1.01 12.48 12.79
CA TRP A 67 -0.03 13.41 12.38
C TRP A 67 -1.41 12.78 12.49
N ILE A 68 -1.56 11.55 12.01
CA ILE A 68 -2.85 10.88 12.10
C ILE A 68 -3.20 10.59 13.58
N SER A 69 -2.22 10.26 14.43
CA SER A 69 -2.40 10.13 15.88
C SER A 69 -2.91 11.41 16.56
N LEU A 70 -2.37 12.57 16.16
CA LEU A 70 -2.83 13.87 16.67
C LEU A 70 -4.26 14.17 16.25
N PHE A 71 -4.64 13.81 15.02
CA PHE A 71 -6.01 13.91 14.54
C PHE A 71 -6.94 13.00 15.35
N SER A 72 -6.58 11.71 15.50
CA SER A 72 -7.38 10.73 16.24
C SER A 72 -7.58 11.11 17.71
N SER A 73 -6.58 11.73 18.34
CA SER A 73 -6.68 12.18 19.74
C SER A 73 -7.42 13.51 19.92
N GLY A 74 -7.97 14.12 18.86
CA GLY A 74 -8.64 15.42 18.96
C GLY A 74 -7.72 16.57 19.35
N SER A 75 -6.45 16.54 18.93
CA SER A 75 -5.49 17.61 19.22
C SER A 75 -5.93 18.95 18.61
N ILE A 76 -5.50 20.07 19.19
CA ILE A 76 -5.66 21.42 18.62
C ILE A 76 -5.11 21.58 17.19
N HIS A 77 -4.25 20.66 16.74
CA HIS A 77 -3.68 20.67 15.39
C HIS A 77 -4.51 19.87 14.37
N SER A 78 -5.61 19.25 14.79
CA SER A 78 -6.48 18.42 13.94
C SER A 78 -6.94 19.18 12.69
N ASP A 79 -7.42 20.41 12.84
CA ASP A 79 -7.90 21.22 11.72
C ASP A 79 -6.82 21.50 10.68
N TRP A 80 -5.59 21.77 11.13
CA TRP A 80 -4.47 21.99 10.22
C TRP A 80 -4.07 20.71 9.47
N ILE A 81 -4.15 19.56 10.13
CA ILE A 81 -3.95 18.25 9.51
C ILE A 81 -5.02 18.02 8.44
N ILE A 82 -6.30 18.24 8.77
CA ILE A 82 -7.43 18.13 7.83
C ILE A 82 -7.22 19.03 6.61
N ILE A 83 -6.87 20.31 6.83
CA ILE A 83 -6.61 21.27 5.74
C ILE A 83 -5.48 20.76 4.84
N THR A 84 -4.40 20.23 5.41
CA THR A 84 -3.25 19.72 4.65
C THR A 84 -3.64 18.51 3.80
N PHE A 85 -4.33 17.52 4.38
CA PHE A 85 -4.80 16.34 3.64
C PHE A 85 -5.81 16.70 2.55
N ARG A 86 -6.78 17.59 2.83
CA ARG A 86 -7.76 18.06 1.83
C ARG A 86 -7.11 18.90 0.74
N THR A 87 -6.06 19.65 1.04
CA THR A 87 -5.29 20.40 0.03
C THR A 87 -4.56 19.44 -0.91
N LEU A 88 -3.95 18.38 -0.37
CA LEU A 88 -3.35 17.32 -1.18
C LEU A 88 -4.40 16.58 -2.00
N GLN A 89 -5.55 16.23 -1.41
CA GLN A 89 -6.68 15.60 -2.10
C GLN A 89 -7.16 16.44 -3.30
N ARG A 90 -7.33 17.75 -3.12
CA ARG A 90 -7.67 18.70 -4.19
C ARG A 90 -6.58 18.77 -5.25
N ALA A 91 -5.30 18.81 -4.84
CA ALA A 91 -4.19 18.83 -5.77
C ALA A 91 -4.18 17.57 -6.64
N LEU A 92 -4.40 16.39 -6.06
CA LEU A 92 -4.47 15.11 -6.75
C LEU A 92 -5.74 14.94 -7.59
N LYS A 93 -6.77 15.76 -7.36
CA LYS A 93 -8.12 15.61 -7.94
C LYS A 93 -8.72 14.23 -7.66
N TRP A 94 -8.41 13.69 -6.48
CA TRP A 94 -8.92 12.39 -6.03
C TRP A 94 -10.20 12.58 -5.19
N PRO A 95 -11.33 11.96 -5.57
CA PRO A 95 -12.64 12.20 -4.95
C PRO A 95 -12.85 11.55 -3.59
N SER A 96 -12.08 10.52 -3.23
CA SER A 96 -12.26 9.79 -1.98
C SER A 96 -11.04 9.92 -1.07
N SER A 97 -11.02 9.17 0.04
CA SER A 97 -9.86 9.15 0.92
C SER A 97 -8.61 8.61 0.21
N LEU A 98 -7.45 9.16 0.57
CA LEU A 98 -6.18 8.96 -0.15
C LEU A 98 -5.61 7.53 -0.01
N ASP A 99 -6.05 6.79 1.00
CA ASP A 99 -5.78 5.36 1.16
C ASP A 99 -6.45 4.47 0.11
N LYS A 100 -7.53 4.95 -0.53
CA LYS A 100 -8.20 4.21 -1.61
C LYS A 100 -7.44 4.28 -2.95
N ILE A 101 -6.32 4.99 -3.01
CA ILE A 101 -5.46 5.06 -4.21
C ILE A 101 -4.63 3.77 -4.27
N SER A 102 -4.91 2.91 -5.24
CA SER A 102 -4.14 1.69 -5.49
C SER A 102 -2.89 1.92 -6.35
N ASP A 103 -2.88 2.97 -7.16
CA ASP A 103 -1.80 3.24 -8.11
C ASP A 103 -1.41 4.72 -8.10
N PHE A 104 -0.30 5.01 -7.42
CA PHE A 104 0.29 6.35 -7.36
C PHE A 104 1.12 6.71 -8.60
N SER A 105 1.39 5.77 -9.52
CA SER A 105 2.24 5.99 -10.71
C SER A 105 1.61 6.95 -11.72
N LYS A 106 0.28 7.13 -11.66
CA LYS A 106 -0.47 8.04 -12.54
C LYS A 106 -0.05 9.50 -12.41
N TRP A 107 0.42 9.91 -11.23
CA TRP A 107 0.97 11.25 -11.00
C TRP A 107 2.49 11.22 -11.25
N ASN A 108 2.90 11.67 -12.44
CA ASN A 108 4.29 11.60 -12.89
C ASN A 108 5.15 12.75 -12.34
N SER A 109 6.46 12.66 -12.57
CA SER A 109 7.46 13.57 -12.01
C SER A 109 7.42 15.01 -12.57
N SER A 110 6.61 15.31 -13.60
CA SER A 110 6.53 16.67 -14.15
C SER A 110 5.90 17.65 -13.16
N ARG A 111 5.02 17.15 -12.28
CA ARG A 111 4.36 17.94 -11.25
C ARG A 111 5.22 18.07 -10.00
N ARG A 112 6.27 18.90 -10.11
CA ARG A 112 7.34 19.04 -9.09
C ARG A 112 6.79 19.24 -7.67
N SER A 113 5.66 19.93 -7.48
CA SER A 113 5.07 20.16 -6.15
C SER A 113 4.51 18.89 -5.50
N ILE A 114 3.81 18.03 -6.24
CA ILE A 114 3.21 16.80 -5.71
C ILE A 114 4.28 15.74 -5.45
N HIS A 115 5.23 15.59 -6.37
CA HIS A 115 6.27 14.58 -6.22
C HIS A 115 7.20 14.86 -5.01
N HIS A 116 7.32 16.11 -4.56
CA HIS A 116 8.08 16.44 -3.34
C HIS A 116 7.19 16.52 -2.09
N HIS A 117 5.88 16.31 -2.22
CA HIS A 117 4.96 16.36 -1.10
C HIS A 117 5.14 15.14 -0.19
N TRP A 118 5.56 15.38 1.05
CA TRP A 118 5.95 14.32 1.97
C TRP A 118 4.81 13.33 2.29
N ILE A 119 3.56 13.78 2.42
CA ILE A 119 2.40 12.88 2.67
C ILE A 119 2.16 11.94 1.48
N PHE A 120 2.21 12.48 0.25
CA PHE A 120 2.03 11.69 -0.98
C PHE A 120 3.09 10.59 -1.04
N GLN A 121 4.34 10.96 -0.75
CA GLN A 121 5.47 10.03 -0.76
C GLN A 121 5.39 9.01 0.38
N SER A 122 4.98 9.41 1.59
CA SER A 122 4.75 8.47 2.69
C SER A 122 3.69 7.43 2.34
N LEU A 123 2.56 7.85 1.74
CA LEU A 123 1.49 6.94 1.33
C LEU A 123 1.94 5.98 0.22
N ARG A 124 2.66 6.50 -0.79
CA ARG A 124 3.23 5.69 -1.87
C ARG A 124 4.21 4.63 -1.33
N ILE A 125 5.12 5.03 -0.44
CA ILE A 125 6.11 4.15 0.19
C ILE A 125 5.42 3.02 0.98
N LEU A 126 4.37 3.34 1.75
CA LEU A 126 3.61 2.33 2.48
C LEU A 126 2.96 1.32 1.53
N LEU A 127 2.29 1.81 0.48
CA LEU A 127 1.63 0.95 -0.50
C LEU A 127 2.63 0.05 -1.27
N GLU A 128 3.77 0.60 -1.71
CA GLU A 128 4.85 -0.15 -2.37
C GLU A 128 5.44 -1.26 -1.48
N SER A 129 5.35 -1.15 -0.15
CA SER A 129 5.76 -2.22 0.78
C SER A 129 4.70 -3.29 1.05
N GLY A 130 3.53 -3.22 0.41
CA GLY A 130 2.42 -4.14 0.68
C GLY A 130 1.67 -3.84 1.99
N LEU A 131 1.92 -2.68 2.62
CA LEU A 131 1.13 -2.18 3.74
C LEU A 131 -0.05 -1.37 3.20
N SER A 132 -1.27 -1.82 3.49
CA SER A 132 -2.45 -0.98 3.31
C SER A 132 -2.69 -0.18 4.58
N LEU A 133 -2.78 1.13 4.44
CA LEU A 133 -3.16 2.04 5.51
C LEU A 133 -4.64 2.38 5.34
N ILE A 134 -5.46 2.25 6.36
CA ILE A 134 -6.78 2.90 6.41
C ILE A 134 -6.59 4.28 7.06
N LEU A 135 -7.18 5.33 6.49
CA LEU A 135 -7.14 6.68 7.06
C LEU A 135 -8.41 6.99 7.88
N PRO A 136 -8.32 7.85 8.93
CA PRO A 136 -9.48 8.26 9.71
C PRO A 136 -10.59 8.90 8.91
N ASP A 137 -11.83 8.63 9.32
CA ASP A 137 -13.00 9.30 8.74
C ASP A 137 -12.93 10.81 9.03
N GLY A 138 -13.30 11.61 8.02
CA GLY A 138 -13.30 13.08 8.08
C GLY A 138 -11.97 13.76 7.73
N LEU A 139 -10.86 13.00 7.66
CA LEU A 139 -9.54 13.51 7.26
C LEU A 139 -9.54 13.97 5.79
N CYS A 140 -10.16 13.17 4.92
CA CYS A 140 -10.46 13.48 3.52
C CYS A 140 -11.97 13.61 3.32
N LEU A 141 -12.39 14.28 2.25
CA LEU A 141 -13.81 14.33 1.86
C LEU A 141 -14.16 13.08 1.05
N ASP A 142 -15.35 12.51 1.23
CA ASP A 142 -15.88 11.52 0.29
C ASP A 142 -16.80 12.24 -0.71
N LEU A 143 -16.23 12.56 -1.86
CA LEU A 143 -16.90 13.20 -2.99
C LEU A 143 -17.29 12.17 -4.07
N MET A 144 -17.09 10.87 -3.79
CA MET A 144 -17.51 9.78 -4.68
C MET A 144 -18.99 9.45 -4.47
N PRO A 145 -19.86 9.66 -5.47
CA PRO A 145 -21.14 8.95 -5.48
C PRO A 145 -20.89 7.43 -5.59
N SER A 146 -21.79 6.64 -5.01
CA SER A 146 -21.73 5.17 -5.00
C SER A 146 -21.52 4.65 -6.43
N GLN A 147 -20.48 3.82 -6.63
CA GLN A 147 -20.12 3.21 -7.92
C GLN A 147 -19.74 4.21 -9.03
N SER A 148 -18.80 5.12 -8.77
CA SER A 148 -18.26 6.02 -9.79
C SER A 148 -16.77 5.79 -10.05
N VAL A 149 -16.27 6.23 -11.21
CA VAL A 149 -14.84 6.13 -11.57
C VAL A 149 -14.20 7.51 -11.46
N PRO A 150 -13.09 7.70 -10.71
CA PRO A 150 -12.40 8.99 -10.65
C PRO A 150 -11.88 9.41 -12.02
N LEU A 151 -12.12 10.66 -12.45
CA LEU A 151 -11.68 11.16 -13.77
C LEU A 151 -10.16 11.11 -13.94
N VAL A 152 -9.40 11.35 -12.87
CA VAL A 152 -7.94 11.25 -12.86
C VAL A 152 -7.42 9.83 -13.09
N SER A 153 -8.27 8.82 -12.87
CA SER A 153 -7.89 7.42 -13.11
C SER A 153 -7.97 7.02 -14.59
N ILE A 154 -8.72 7.77 -15.41
CA ILE A 154 -9.00 7.48 -16.82
C ILE A 154 -7.88 7.98 -17.73
N SER A 155 -7.23 9.10 -17.39
CA SER A 155 -6.18 9.69 -18.21
C SER A 155 -5.03 10.23 -17.37
N VAL A 156 -3.81 9.81 -17.72
CA VAL A 156 -2.56 10.32 -17.15
C VAL A 156 -2.40 11.82 -17.41
N GLU A 157 -2.91 12.34 -18.52
CA GLU A 157 -2.90 13.79 -18.80
C GLU A 157 -3.70 14.56 -17.74
N LEU A 158 -4.88 14.05 -17.34
CA LEU A 158 -5.72 14.70 -16.33
C LEU A 158 -5.12 14.63 -14.92
N ALA A 159 -4.50 13.51 -14.56
CA ALA A 159 -3.79 13.37 -13.29
C ALA A 159 -2.66 14.43 -13.16
N ASN A 160 -2.02 14.78 -14.29
CA ASN A 160 -0.87 15.68 -14.33
C ASN A 160 -1.20 17.11 -14.82
N SER A 161 -2.45 17.41 -15.17
CA SER A 161 -2.86 18.72 -15.69
C SER A 161 -2.84 19.80 -14.61
N GLU A 162 -2.09 20.87 -14.84
CA GLU A 162 -2.03 22.06 -13.96
C GLU A 162 -3.00 23.17 -14.38
N LYS A 163 -3.83 22.92 -15.39
CA LYS A 163 -4.77 23.95 -15.88
C LYS A 163 -5.73 24.33 -14.75
N ALA A 164 -5.79 25.61 -14.41
CA ALA A 164 -6.72 26.14 -13.41
C ALA A 164 -8.17 25.73 -13.71
N THR A 165 -8.56 25.71 -14.99
CA THR A 165 -9.89 25.25 -15.44
C THR A 165 -10.23 23.83 -15.03
N TRP A 166 -9.22 22.97 -14.84
CA TRP A 166 -9.39 21.59 -14.37
C TRP A 166 -9.35 21.53 -12.85
N LEU A 167 -8.30 22.07 -12.22
CA LEU A 167 -8.09 21.99 -10.76
C LEU A 167 -9.21 22.67 -9.95
N PHE A 168 -9.79 23.76 -10.46
CA PHE A 168 -10.91 24.45 -9.82
C PHE A 168 -12.29 24.00 -10.32
N SER A 169 -12.36 23.03 -11.23
CA SER A 169 -13.64 22.49 -11.67
C SER A 169 -14.35 21.73 -10.53
N LYS A 170 -15.68 21.65 -10.59
CA LYS A 170 -16.50 20.83 -9.67
C LYS A 170 -16.51 19.34 -10.05
N PHE A 171 -15.78 18.95 -11.10
CA PHE A 171 -15.73 17.58 -11.57
C PHE A 171 -14.62 16.78 -10.88
N TRP A 172 -14.97 15.54 -10.57
CA TRP A 172 -14.15 14.55 -9.89
C TRP A 172 -14.35 13.14 -10.44
N CYS A 173 -15.59 12.77 -10.80
CA CYS A 173 -15.95 11.42 -11.22
C CYS A 173 -16.58 11.40 -12.62
N LEU A 174 -16.45 10.26 -13.30
CA LEU A 174 -16.98 10.05 -14.65
C LEU A 174 -18.50 10.18 -14.71
N SER A 175 -19.20 9.65 -13.72
CA SER A 175 -20.68 9.71 -13.65
C SER A 175 -21.23 11.15 -13.65
N GLN A 176 -20.43 12.15 -13.24
CA GLN A 176 -20.84 13.56 -13.28
C GLN A 176 -20.90 14.14 -14.69
N LEU A 177 -20.35 13.44 -15.67
CA LEU A 177 -20.38 13.82 -17.09
C LEU A 177 -21.54 13.17 -17.85
N PHE A 178 -22.21 12.19 -17.24
CA PHE A 178 -23.33 11.48 -17.84
C PHE A 178 -24.64 11.87 -17.16
N ASP A 179 -25.73 11.60 -17.86
CA ASP A 179 -27.05 11.70 -17.29
C ASP A 179 -27.30 10.59 -16.23
N PRO A 180 -28.31 10.75 -15.35
CA PRO A 180 -28.58 9.80 -14.27
C PRO A 180 -28.85 8.36 -14.73
N PHE A 181 -29.19 8.19 -16.02
CA PHE A 181 -29.47 6.90 -16.66
C PHE A 181 -28.26 6.32 -17.41
N HIS A 182 -27.10 7.00 -17.39
CA HIS A 182 -25.88 6.62 -18.12
C HIS A 182 -26.08 6.44 -19.64
N GLN A 183 -27.09 7.08 -20.23
CA GLN A 183 -27.44 7.02 -21.65
C GLN A 183 -26.74 8.09 -22.49
N PHE A 184 -26.51 9.28 -21.89
CA PHE A 184 -26.04 10.44 -22.63
C PHE A 184 -24.89 11.15 -21.91
N LEU A 185 -23.86 11.51 -22.69
CA LEU A 185 -22.75 12.34 -22.25
C LEU A 185 -23.10 13.82 -22.42
N TYR A 186 -22.96 14.61 -21.35
CA TYR A 186 -23.19 16.05 -21.40
C TYR A 186 -22.14 16.76 -22.25
N THR A 187 -22.59 17.69 -23.08
CA THR A 187 -21.68 18.61 -23.77
C THR A 187 -21.20 19.71 -22.82
N TRP A 188 -20.12 20.41 -23.19
CA TRP A 188 -19.67 21.56 -22.39
C TRP A 188 -20.73 22.67 -22.28
N MET A 189 -21.61 22.78 -23.28
CA MET A 189 -22.71 23.75 -23.27
C MET A 189 -23.82 23.34 -22.30
N ASP A 190 -24.13 22.05 -22.19
CA ASP A 190 -25.05 21.50 -21.18
C ASP A 190 -24.57 21.83 -19.75
N LEU A 191 -23.27 21.59 -19.49
CA LEU A 191 -22.65 21.86 -18.19
C LEU A 191 -22.71 23.35 -17.80
N LYS A 192 -22.61 24.26 -18.78
CA LYS A 192 -22.78 25.70 -18.57
C LYS A 192 -24.21 26.08 -18.20
N ARG A 193 -25.19 25.48 -18.87
CA ARG A 193 -26.62 25.74 -18.60
C ARG A 193 -27.03 25.23 -17.22
N MET A 194 -26.46 24.10 -16.77
CA MET A 194 -26.64 23.55 -15.42
C MET A 194 -25.84 24.30 -14.32
N ASN A 195 -25.13 25.39 -14.63
CA ASN A 195 -24.27 26.13 -13.69
C ASN A 195 -23.19 25.27 -12.99
N LEU A 196 -22.76 24.17 -13.62
CA LEU A 196 -21.67 23.31 -13.11
C LEU A 196 -20.29 23.88 -13.47
N VAL A 197 -20.22 24.67 -14.53
CA VAL A 197 -19.01 25.36 -15.02
C VAL A 197 -19.30 26.84 -15.31
N SER A 198 -18.25 27.64 -15.48
CA SER A 198 -18.39 29.06 -15.84
C SER A 198 -19.20 29.25 -17.12
N LYS A 199 -20.21 30.13 -17.08
CA LYS A 199 -21.00 30.52 -18.25
C LYS A 199 -20.12 31.14 -19.35
N THR A 200 -19.05 31.82 -18.96
CA THR A 200 -18.06 32.46 -19.83
C THR A 200 -16.86 31.54 -20.06
N GLY A 201 -16.32 31.51 -21.30
CA GLY A 201 -15.11 30.76 -21.65
C GLY A 201 -15.32 29.66 -22.70
N LYS A 202 -14.25 29.25 -23.39
CA LYS A 202 -14.27 28.18 -24.41
C LYS A 202 -14.26 26.79 -23.77
N THR A 203 -14.65 25.77 -24.54
CA THR A 203 -14.51 24.37 -24.12
C THR A 203 -13.05 24.04 -23.85
N PRO A 204 -12.70 23.54 -22.65
CA PRO A 204 -11.31 23.21 -22.33
C PRO A 204 -10.79 22.07 -23.20
N SER A 205 -9.50 22.14 -23.57
CA SER A 205 -8.86 21.08 -24.36
C SER A 205 -8.87 19.73 -23.63
N TRP A 206 -8.74 19.74 -22.30
CA TRP A 206 -8.75 18.52 -21.49
C TRP A 206 -10.10 17.79 -21.58
N PHE A 207 -11.20 18.56 -21.64
CA PHE A 207 -12.54 18.01 -21.78
C PHE A 207 -12.72 17.40 -23.18
N THR A 208 -12.27 18.12 -24.21
CA THR A 208 -12.33 17.66 -25.61
C THR A 208 -11.57 16.34 -25.80
N ARG A 209 -10.39 16.20 -25.18
CA ARG A 209 -9.59 14.96 -25.22
C ARG A 209 -10.24 13.82 -24.43
N LEU A 210 -10.86 14.11 -23.29
CA LEU A 210 -11.54 13.10 -22.49
C LEU A 210 -12.75 12.52 -23.24
N ILE A 211 -13.57 13.37 -23.85
CA ILE A 211 -14.76 12.91 -24.59
C ILE A 211 -14.41 12.23 -25.93
N SER A 212 -13.18 12.43 -26.44
CA SER A 212 -12.70 11.72 -27.64
C SER A 212 -12.16 10.32 -27.35
N LEU A 213 -12.12 9.89 -26.08
CA LEU A 213 -11.69 8.53 -25.73
C LEU A 213 -12.75 7.52 -26.21
N PRO A 214 -12.35 6.47 -26.95
CA PRO A 214 -13.26 5.40 -27.34
C PRO A 214 -13.77 4.68 -26.09
N ASP A 215 -15.01 4.20 -26.15
CA ASP A 215 -15.65 3.38 -25.12
C ASP A 215 -15.75 4.02 -23.72
N LEU A 216 -15.68 5.36 -23.61
CA LEU A 216 -15.86 6.06 -22.33
C LEU A 216 -17.11 5.61 -21.52
N PRO A 217 -18.28 5.31 -22.13
CA PRO A 217 -19.45 4.83 -21.39
C PRO A 217 -19.29 3.42 -20.79
N SER A 218 -18.44 2.56 -21.38
CA SER A 218 -18.25 1.17 -20.90
C SER A 218 -17.49 1.10 -19.57
N LEU A 219 -16.82 2.20 -19.20
CA LEU A 219 -16.12 2.34 -17.92
C LEU A 219 -17.08 2.62 -16.75
N LEU A 220 -18.35 2.92 -16.99
CA LEU A 220 -19.33 3.14 -15.93
C LEU A 220 -19.82 1.80 -15.37
N PRO A 221 -19.85 1.62 -14.03
CA PRO A 221 -20.49 0.47 -13.42
C PRO A 221 -21.98 0.39 -13.80
N THR A 222 -22.50 -0.83 -13.92
CA THR A 222 -23.94 -1.06 -14.13
C THR A 222 -24.73 -0.45 -12.96
N PRO A 223 -25.75 0.38 -13.22
CA PRO A 223 -26.47 1.08 -12.16
C PRO A 223 -27.23 0.08 -11.28
N ASN A 224 -26.75 -0.15 -10.05
CA ASN A 224 -27.50 -0.87 -9.03
C ASN A 224 -28.23 0.11 -8.11
N ARG A 225 -29.55 0.20 -8.27
CA ARG A 225 -30.51 1.01 -7.49
C ARG A 225 -30.40 2.54 -7.65
N SER A 226 -31.55 3.18 -7.37
CA SER A 226 -31.82 4.62 -7.46
C SER A 226 -30.81 5.46 -6.70
N ALA A 227 -29.78 5.96 -7.39
CA ALA A 227 -28.95 7.03 -6.87
C ALA A 227 -29.82 8.29 -6.65
N PRO A 228 -29.61 9.06 -5.57
CA PRO A 228 -30.28 10.34 -5.41
C PRO A 228 -29.98 11.25 -6.61
N TYR A 229 -31.03 11.83 -7.20
CA TYR A 229 -30.90 12.63 -8.41
C TYR A 229 -30.02 13.87 -8.18
N PRO A 230 -29.15 14.26 -9.15
CA PRO A 230 -28.26 15.40 -8.97
C PRO A 230 -29.04 16.68 -8.65
N PRO A 231 -28.71 17.40 -7.56
CA PRO A 231 -29.38 18.66 -7.21
C PRO A 231 -29.32 19.71 -8.34
N SER A 232 -28.27 19.68 -9.17
CA SER A 232 -28.11 20.57 -10.32
C SER A 232 -29.10 20.35 -11.46
N LEU A 233 -29.67 19.14 -11.58
CA LEU A 233 -30.77 18.89 -12.52
C LEU A 233 -32.08 19.43 -11.94
N LEU A 234 -32.29 19.27 -10.64
CA LEU A 234 -33.49 19.75 -9.95
C LEU A 234 -33.57 21.28 -9.90
N THR A 235 -32.44 21.99 -9.84
CA THR A 235 -32.43 23.48 -9.90
C THR A 235 -32.88 24.06 -11.25
N LEU A 236 -33.02 23.25 -12.30
CA LEU A 236 -33.56 23.69 -13.60
C LEU A 236 -35.06 24.01 -13.55
N GLN A 237 -35.77 23.47 -12.54
CA GLN A 237 -37.21 23.59 -12.31
C GLN A 237 -37.73 25.04 -12.20
N GLY A 238 -36.85 26.03 -11.95
CA GLY A 238 -37.24 27.44 -11.80
C GLY A 238 -36.71 28.41 -12.87
N THR A 239 -35.91 27.94 -13.84
CA THR A 239 -35.19 28.84 -14.77
C THR A 239 -35.59 28.72 -16.24
N ALA A 240 -36.23 27.61 -16.65
CA ALA A 240 -36.59 27.38 -18.05
C ALA A 240 -37.80 26.44 -18.29
N LEU A 241 -38.29 25.75 -17.25
CA LEU A 241 -39.32 24.70 -17.35
C LEU A 241 -40.32 24.87 -16.20
N ASP A 242 -41.59 24.50 -16.43
CA ASP A 242 -42.58 24.32 -15.34
C ASP A 242 -42.70 22.85 -14.96
N THR A 243 -43.17 22.55 -13.74
CA THR A 243 -43.44 21.17 -13.31
C THR A 243 -44.72 20.60 -13.92
N ILE A 244 -44.73 19.27 -14.04
CA ILE A 244 -45.98 18.50 -14.09
C ILE A 244 -46.60 18.60 -12.70
N ASP A 245 -47.64 19.40 -12.53
CA ASP A 245 -48.54 19.25 -11.38
C ASP A 245 -49.75 18.42 -11.86
N GLU A 246 -50.07 17.36 -11.12
CA GLU A 246 -51.21 16.46 -11.36
C GLU A 246 -52.54 17.23 -11.45
N GLN A 247 -52.58 18.46 -10.92
CA GLN A 247 -53.68 19.42 -11.01
C GLN A 247 -53.32 20.67 -11.86
N SER A 248 -52.07 20.85 -12.31
CA SER A 248 -51.66 21.96 -13.18
C SER A 248 -52.05 21.67 -14.62
N ARG A 249 -53.27 22.07 -14.91
CA ARG A 249 -53.66 22.63 -16.19
C ARG A 249 -52.49 23.46 -16.74
N ILE A 250 -51.85 23.07 -17.86
CA ILE A 250 -51.09 24.03 -18.68
C ILE A 250 -51.99 25.26 -18.81
N LYS A 251 -51.62 26.36 -18.15
CA LYS A 251 -52.58 27.39 -17.70
C LYS A 251 -53.15 28.22 -18.85
N ALA A 252 -52.51 28.17 -20.01
CA ALA A 252 -52.82 29.01 -21.16
C ALA A 252 -53.76 28.29 -22.15
N ARG A 253 -55.06 28.57 -22.08
CA ARG A 253 -56.00 28.25 -23.17
C ARG A 253 -55.73 29.17 -24.36
N ASN A 254 -55.70 28.62 -25.57
CA ASN A 254 -55.64 29.36 -26.85
C ASN A 254 -54.49 30.40 -26.95
N ARG A 255 -53.30 30.08 -26.43
CA ARG A 255 -52.08 30.88 -26.66
C ARG A 255 -50.99 30.01 -27.27
N TYR A 256 -50.15 30.64 -28.09
CA TYR A 256 -48.97 29.99 -28.64
C TYR A 256 -47.87 29.88 -27.58
N TYR A 257 -47.55 28.65 -27.18
CA TYR A 257 -46.41 28.32 -26.34
C TYR A 257 -45.71 27.05 -26.86
N TRP A 258 -44.51 26.79 -26.33
CA TRP A 258 -43.69 25.67 -26.73
C TRP A 258 -43.80 24.53 -25.72
N ILE A 259 -43.82 23.30 -26.22
CA ILE A 259 -43.79 22.10 -25.39
C ILE A 259 -42.67 21.15 -25.83
N ALA A 260 -42.27 20.32 -24.88
CA ALA A 260 -41.50 19.12 -25.11
C ALA A 260 -42.25 17.94 -24.46
N GLY A 261 -42.41 16.83 -25.15
CA GLY A 261 -43.11 15.66 -24.62
C GLY A 261 -42.46 14.34 -25.03
N LEU A 262 -42.98 13.23 -24.51
CA LEU A 262 -42.57 11.88 -24.92
C LEU A 262 -43.66 11.23 -25.78
N ASP A 263 -43.26 10.68 -26.92
CA ASP A 263 -44.14 9.86 -27.76
C ASP A 263 -44.33 8.43 -27.20
N GLY A 264 -45.08 7.58 -27.91
CA GLY A 264 -45.30 6.18 -27.52
C GLY A 264 -44.02 5.32 -27.43
N SER A 265 -42.89 5.81 -27.95
CA SER A 265 -41.60 5.13 -27.90
C SER A 265 -40.62 5.74 -26.88
N ASP A 266 -41.10 6.64 -26.01
CA ASP A 266 -40.30 7.43 -25.07
C ASP A 266 -39.20 8.26 -25.76
N THR A 267 -39.46 8.73 -26.98
CA THR A 267 -38.59 9.70 -27.66
C THR A 267 -39.10 11.12 -27.45
N MET A 268 -38.16 12.06 -27.30
CA MET A 268 -38.48 13.47 -27.08
C MET A 268 -39.02 14.11 -28.36
N ILE A 269 -40.22 14.67 -28.28
CA ILE A 269 -40.88 15.40 -29.34
C ILE A 269 -41.11 16.86 -28.94
N PHE A 270 -40.89 17.76 -29.89
CA PHE A 270 -40.98 19.20 -29.67
C PHE A 270 -42.07 19.80 -30.51
N GLY A 271 -42.73 20.82 -29.98
CA GLY A 271 -43.68 21.52 -30.79
C GLY A 271 -44.23 22.81 -30.24
N ARG A 272 -44.82 23.58 -31.14
CA ARG A 272 -45.55 24.80 -30.81
C ARG A 272 -47.02 24.51 -30.77
N VAL A 273 -47.60 24.68 -29.59
CA VAL A 273 -49.02 24.48 -29.31
C VAL A 273 -49.83 25.59 -29.97
N PHE A 274 -50.92 25.20 -30.60
CA PHE A 274 -51.91 26.12 -31.14
C PHE A 274 -53.32 25.87 -30.59
N TYR A 275 -53.60 24.68 -30.03
CA TYR A 275 -54.91 24.34 -29.50
C TYR A 275 -54.82 23.30 -28.35
N THR A 276 -55.75 23.37 -27.40
CA THR A 276 -55.85 22.44 -26.26
C THR A 276 -57.31 22.11 -25.99
N VAL A 277 -57.64 20.84 -25.76
CA VAL A 277 -59.01 20.37 -25.47
C VAL A 277 -58.98 19.39 -24.31
N ASP A 278 -60.04 19.37 -23.50
CA ASP A 278 -60.21 18.43 -22.40
C ASP A 278 -61.09 17.25 -22.89
N VAL A 279 -60.57 16.01 -22.83
CA VAL A 279 -61.27 14.77 -23.27
C VAL A 279 -61.19 13.74 -22.14
N HIS A 280 -62.33 13.27 -21.62
CA HIS A 280 -62.39 12.28 -20.54
C HIS A 280 -61.45 12.59 -19.36
N ASP A 281 -61.58 13.79 -18.78
CA ASP A 281 -60.74 14.32 -17.68
C ASP A 281 -59.24 14.44 -17.97
N THR A 282 -58.81 14.15 -19.20
CA THR A 282 -57.43 14.29 -19.66
C THR A 282 -57.32 15.41 -20.68
N ARG A 283 -56.45 16.39 -20.43
CA ARG A 283 -56.19 17.46 -21.41
C ARG A 283 -55.29 16.96 -22.54
N ILE A 284 -55.70 17.18 -23.78
CA ILE A 284 -54.95 16.88 -25.01
C ILE A 284 -54.47 18.20 -25.63
N VAL A 285 -53.20 18.22 -26.05
CA VAL A 285 -52.54 19.36 -26.67
C VAL A 285 -52.30 19.08 -28.15
N TYR A 286 -52.74 19.99 -29.02
CA TYR A 286 -52.47 19.96 -30.45
C TYR A 286 -51.36 20.96 -30.80
N PHE A 287 -50.35 20.49 -31.51
CA PHE A 287 -49.15 21.26 -31.79
C PHE A 287 -48.52 20.95 -33.13
N SER A 288 -47.77 21.92 -33.64
CA SER A 288 -46.91 21.75 -34.81
C SER A 288 -45.61 21.09 -34.36
N HIS A 289 -45.22 19.98 -34.99
CA HIS A 289 -44.05 19.19 -34.67
C HIS A 289 -42.77 19.78 -35.28
N TRP A 290 -41.72 19.82 -34.47
CA TRP A 290 -40.41 20.33 -34.84
C TRP A 290 -39.33 19.30 -34.52
N ILE A 291 -38.33 19.21 -35.39
CA ILE A 291 -37.22 18.26 -35.27
C ILE A 291 -35.91 18.99 -34.96
N THR A 292 -35.03 18.30 -34.22
CA THR A 292 -33.70 18.80 -33.90
C THR A 292 -32.79 18.68 -35.13
N SER A 293 -31.97 19.71 -35.37
CA SER A 293 -30.98 19.65 -36.44
C SER A 293 -29.88 18.63 -36.13
N SER A 294 -29.44 17.88 -37.14
CA SER A 294 -28.30 16.95 -37.03
C SER A 294 -26.98 17.66 -36.74
N SER A 295 -26.83 18.93 -37.16
CA SER A 295 -25.61 19.73 -36.98
C SER A 295 -25.55 20.50 -35.67
N ASP A 296 -26.69 20.87 -35.09
CA ASP A 296 -26.78 21.63 -33.85
C ASP A 296 -28.01 21.18 -33.05
N ARG A 297 -27.77 20.38 -32.01
CA ARG A 297 -28.83 19.75 -31.21
C ARG A 297 -29.63 20.75 -30.36
N PHE A 298 -29.21 22.01 -30.31
CA PHE A 298 -29.95 23.10 -29.67
C PHE A 298 -30.85 23.85 -30.67
N LYS A 299 -30.86 23.49 -31.95
CA LYS A 299 -31.74 24.13 -32.95
C LYS A 299 -32.88 23.20 -33.36
N LEU A 300 -34.08 23.73 -33.27
CA LEU A 300 -35.29 23.13 -33.82
C LEU A 300 -35.58 23.72 -35.19
N SER A 301 -35.97 22.86 -36.14
CA SER A 301 -36.47 23.23 -37.45
C SER A 301 -37.86 22.64 -37.70
N PRO A 302 -38.70 23.24 -38.55
CA PRO A 302 -40.02 22.71 -38.86
C PRO A 302 -39.91 21.30 -39.45
N CYS A 303 -40.70 20.36 -38.91
CA CYS A 303 -40.75 19.02 -39.48
C CYS A 303 -41.46 19.06 -40.85
N GLN A 304 -40.78 18.54 -41.88
CA GLN A 304 -41.29 18.49 -43.26
C GLN A 304 -42.27 17.32 -43.51
N GLY A 305 -42.73 16.65 -42.45
CA GLY A 305 -43.58 15.47 -42.49
C GLY A 305 -42.88 14.25 -41.88
N CYS A 306 -43.53 13.61 -40.89
CA CYS A 306 -43.08 12.35 -40.30
C CYS A 306 -44.28 11.45 -39.95
N SER A 307 -44.03 10.26 -39.45
CA SER A 307 -45.06 9.29 -39.03
C SER A 307 -45.96 9.79 -37.89
N LEU A 308 -45.54 10.80 -37.13
CA LEU A 308 -46.35 11.43 -36.08
C LEU A 308 -47.40 12.39 -36.65
N HIS A 309 -47.32 12.72 -37.94
CA HIS A 309 -48.28 13.62 -38.58
C HIS A 309 -49.65 12.97 -38.67
N ASP A 310 -50.66 13.64 -38.10
CA ASP A 310 -52.05 13.24 -38.27
C ASP A 310 -52.73 14.10 -39.33
N ALA A 311 -52.97 13.50 -40.50
CA ALA A 311 -53.61 14.14 -41.65
C ALA A 311 -55.10 14.46 -41.42
N THR A 312 -55.74 13.89 -40.39
CA THR A 312 -57.13 14.22 -40.04
C THR A 312 -57.25 15.61 -39.39
N ILE A 313 -56.17 16.13 -38.81
CA ILE A 313 -56.12 17.48 -38.22
C ILE A 313 -56.22 18.56 -39.31
N GLU A 314 -55.64 18.33 -40.49
CA GLU A 314 -55.69 19.28 -41.60
C GLU A 314 -57.11 19.42 -42.18
N ASN A 315 -57.91 18.36 -42.08
CA ASN A 315 -59.23 18.23 -42.73
C ASN A 315 -60.42 18.28 -41.73
N GLY A 316 -60.15 18.44 -40.43
CA GLY A 316 -61.17 18.41 -39.36
C GLY A 316 -61.83 19.77 -39.04
N PRO A 317 -62.90 19.77 -38.22
CA PRO A 317 -63.66 20.98 -37.82
C PRO A 317 -62.86 21.98 -36.97
N LEU A 318 -61.59 21.69 -36.68
CA LEU A 318 -60.61 22.60 -36.08
C LEU A 318 -60.07 23.64 -37.07
N GLN A 319 -60.50 23.60 -38.34
CA GLN A 319 -60.31 24.68 -39.30
C GLN A 319 -61.05 25.97 -38.86
N VAL A 320 -60.27 27.05 -38.72
CA VAL A 320 -60.69 28.44 -39.01
C VAL A 320 -61.50 29.21 -37.93
N ARG A 321 -61.14 29.13 -36.64
CA ARG A 321 -61.56 30.21 -35.70
C ARG A 321 -60.50 30.86 -34.81
N SER A 322 -59.26 30.35 -34.73
CA SER A 322 -58.25 30.95 -33.82
C SER A 322 -56.83 31.11 -34.37
N VAL A 323 -56.57 30.71 -35.62
CA VAL A 323 -55.25 30.90 -36.25
C VAL A 323 -55.39 31.89 -37.40
N GLY A 324 -55.35 33.18 -37.08
CA GLY A 324 -55.23 34.22 -38.10
C GLY A 324 -53.94 34.02 -38.91
N SER A 325 -54.08 33.81 -40.22
CA SER A 325 -53.16 34.08 -41.34
C SER A 325 -51.64 33.78 -41.25
N ASN A 326 -51.10 33.22 -40.16
CA ASN A 326 -49.66 33.21 -39.88
C ASN A 326 -49.04 31.81 -39.70
N LEU A 327 -49.75 30.72 -40.00
CA LEU A 327 -49.17 29.38 -40.13
C LEU A 327 -49.13 28.99 -41.62
N SER A 328 -48.33 29.69 -42.42
CA SER A 328 -48.13 29.45 -43.85
C SER A 328 -47.14 28.32 -44.16
N HIS A 329 -46.91 27.40 -43.20
CA HIS A 329 -45.96 26.30 -43.35
C HIS A 329 -46.72 24.97 -43.36
N ARG A 330 -46.42 24.10 -44.34
CA ARG A 330 -46.80 22.67 -44.34
C ARG A 330 -46.06 21.97 -43.20
N SER A 331 -46.47 22.22 -41.96
CA SER A 331 -45.85 21.69 -40.75
C SER A 331 -46.55 20.43 -40.32
N CYS A 332 -45.81 19.36 -40.05
CA CYS A 332 -46.30 18.15 -39.42
C CYS A 332 -47.12 18.48 -38.15
N LEU A 333 -48.44 18.23 -38.15
CA LEU A 333 -49.33 18.44 -37.00
C LEU A 333 -49.56 17.12 -36.23
N THR A 334 -49.59 17.17 -34.90
CA THR A 334 -49.81 16.01 -34.03
C THR A 334 -50.42 16.42 -32.68
N PHE A 335 -50.72 15.44 -31.81
CA PHE A 335 -51.29 15.67 -30.49
C PHE A 335 -50.66 14.79 -29.39
N LEU A 336 -50.69 15.26 -28.15
CA LEU A 336 -50.24 14.53 -26.96
C LEU A 336 -51.10 14.84 -25.72
N PRO A 337 -51.27 13.89 -24.79
CA PRO A 337 -51.80 14.17 -23.46
C PRO A 337 -50.89 15.10 -22.66
N VAL A 338 -51.46 16.01 -21.88
CA VAL A 338 -50.73 17.02 -21.09
C VAL A 338 -49.77 16.41 -20.07
N TYR A 339 -50.14 15.29 -19.44
CA TYR A 339 -49.27 14.62 -18.47
C TYR A 339 -47.98 14.05 -19.10
N ARG A 340 -47.93 13.94 -20.45
CA ARG A 340 -46.71 13.59 -21.20
C ARG A 340 -45.97 14.81 -21.77
N CYS A 341 -46.30 16.02 -21.33
CA CYS A 341 -45.72 17.27 -21.84
C CYS A 341 -45.13 18.17 -20.74
N LEU A 342 -44.01 18.83 -21.04
CA LEU A 342 -43.46 19.99 -20.33
C LEU A 342 -43.66 21.26 -21.15
N GLN A 343 -44.07 22.35 -20.49
CA GLN A 343 -44.05 23.67 -21.09
C GLN A 343 -42.63 24.26 -21.06
N LEU A 344 -42.15 24.72 -22.22
CA LEU A 344 -40.85 25.39 -22.37
C LEU A 344 -41.03 26.92 -22.25
N PHE A 345 -40.25 27.56 -21.37
CA PHE A 345 -40.23 29.01 -21.22
C PHE A 345 -39.05 29.67 -21.95
N HIS A 346 -39.11 31.00 -22.12
CA HIS A 346 -38.08 31.80 -22.80
C HIS A 346 -37.82 31.41 -24.27
N MET A 347 -38.81 30.79 -24.92
CA MET A 347 -38.82 30.51 -26.35
C MET A 347 -39.58 31.63 -27.09
N SER A 348 -39.17 31.98 -28.31
CA SER A 348 -39.87 33.01 -29.10
C SER A 348 -41.28 32.53 -29.46
N SER A 349 -42.31 33.26 -29.01
CA SER A 349 -43.71 32.96 -29.30
C SER A 349 -44.17 33.49 -30.66
N ARG A 350 -43.46 34.47 -31.24
CA ARG A 350 -43.67 34.98 -32.60
C ARG A 350 -42.71 34.29 -33.56
N ILE A 351 -43.26 33.70 -34.61
CA ILE A 351 -42.55 33.06 -35.72
C ILE A 351 -43.11 33.71 -36.98
N ASP A 352 -42.26 34.41 -37.72
CA ASP A 352 -42.62 34.94 -39.03
C ASP A 352 -42.27 33.89 -40.12
N SER A 353 -42.80 34.07 -41.33
CA SER A 353 -42.65 33.11 -42.45
C SER A 353 -41.19 32.80 -42.84
N THR A 354 -40.22 33.61 -42.39
CA THR A 354 -38.78 33.48 -42.64
C THR A 354 -38.01 32.75 -41.55
N CYS A 355 -38.64 32.40 -40.43
CA CYS A 355 -37.98 31.79 -39.29
C CYS A 355 -37.84 30.26 -39.48
N ASN A 356 -36.68 29.83 -39.98
CA ASN A 356 -36.41 28.41 -40.25
C ASN A 356 -35.87 27.64 -39.04
N ASN A 357 -35.34 28.33 -38.02
CA ASN A 357 -34.69 27.68 -36.88
C ASN A 357 -34.97 28.41 -35.57
N ILE A 358 -35.19 27.64 -34.50
CA ILE A 358 -35.44 28.16 -33.15
C ILE A 358 -34.44 27.54 -32.18
N ASN A 359 -33.81 28.38 -31.35
CA ASN A 359 -32.83 27.93 -30.38
C ASN A 359 -33.53 27.45 -29.09
N LEU A 360 -33.24 26.22 -28.70
CA LEU A 360 -33.60 25.64 -27.41
C LEU A 360 -32.72 26.23 -26.30
N PHE A 361 -33.34 26.43 -25.13
CA PHE A 361 -32.62 26.83 -23.93
C PHE A 361 -31.83 25.67 -23.30
N LEU A 362 -32.37 24.44 -23.34
CA LEU A 362 -31.76 23.19 -22.87
C LEU A 362 -31.66 22.17 -24.00
N SER A 363 -30.67 21.27 -23.96
CA SER A 363 -30.58 20.22 -24.97
C SER A 363 -31.71 19.19 -24.81
N PRO A 364 -32.12 18.53 -25.91
CA PRO A 364 -33.12 17.46 -25.88
C PRO A 364 -32.82 16.35 -24.87
N PHE A 365 -31.55 16.02 -24.67
CA PHE A 365 -31.11 14.98 -23.75
C PHE A 365 -31.31 15.39 -22.28
N LEU A 366 -30.94 16.62 -21.92
CA LEU A 366 -31.21 17.16 -20.58
C LEU A 366 -32.71 17.17 -20.26
N LEU A 367 -33.52 17.57 -21.24
CA LEU A 367 -34.98 17.58 -21.12
C LEU A 367 -35.52 16.16 -20.93
N CYS A 368 -35.03 15.19 -21.72
CA CYS A 368 -35.39 13.78 -21.59
C CYS A 368 -35.08 13.23 -20.20
N SER A 369 -33.85 13.41 -19.71
CA SER A 369 -33.44 12.89 -18.40
C SER A 369 -34.25 13.55 -17.27
N PHE A 370 -34.47 14.87 -17.32
CA PHE A 370 -35.31 15.56 -16.33
C PHE A 370 -36.77 15.08 -16.35
N PHE A 371 -37.34 14.88 -17.54
CA PHE A 371 -38.71 14.41 -17.70
C PHE A 371 -38.91 12.99 -17.17
N LYS A 372 -37.95 12.09 -17.43
CA LYS A 372 -37.95 10.73 -16.85
C LYS A 372 -37.86 10.75 -15.32
N ILE A 373 -37.07 11.66 -14.74
CA ILE A 373 -36.97 11.85 -13.28
C ILE A 373 -38.32 12.29 -12.69
N LEU A 374 -38.97 13.29 -13.31
CA LEU A 374 -40.26 13.82 -12.83
C LEU A 374 -41.37 12.78 -12.87
N LEU A 375 -41.41 11.97 -13.91
CA LEU A 375 -42.41 10.91 -14.06
C LEU A 375 -42.09 9.64 -13.25
N GLY A 376 -41.04 9.66 -12.41
CA GLY A 376 -40.67 8.53 -11.58
C GLY A 376 -40.21 7.31 -12.38
N TYR A 377 -39.72 7.48 -13.62
CA TYR A 377 -39.17 6.39 -14.44
C TYR A 377 -37.87 5.86 -13.83
N SER A 378 -38.02 5.01 -12.82
CA SER A 378 -37.03 4.01 -12.42
C SER A 378 -37.55 2.65 -12.91
N CYS A 379 -37.37 2.35 -14.19
CA CYS A 379 -37.58 0.99 -14.74
C CYS A 379 -38.91 0.29 -14.38
N VAL A 380 -40.08 0.95 -14.50
CA VAL A 380 -41.39 0.29 -14.48
C VAL A 380 -42.30 0.96 -15.52
N ARG A 381 -42.87 0.18 -16.44
CA ARG A 381 -43.78 0.64 -17.50
C ARG A 381 -45.09 1.17 -16.89
N ILE A 382 -45.57 2.31 -17.37
CA ILE A 382 -46.95 2.77 -17.13
C ILE A 382 -47.88 1.98 -18.06
N PRO A 383 -49.03 1.45 -17.59
CA PRO A 383 -50.02 0.82 -18.46
C PRO A 383 -50.58 1.83 -19.47
N GLU A 384 -50.36 1.58 -20.76
CA GLU A 384 -50.95 2.34 -21.87
C GLU A 384 -52.46 2.05 -21.95
N LEU A 385 -53.28 2.94 -21.40
CA LEU A 385 -54.76 2.81 -21.44
C LEU A 385 -55.42 3.64 -22.56
N PHE A 386 -54.65 4.23 -23.50
CA PHE A 386 -55.20 5.13 -24.52
C PHE A 386 -54.90 4.74 -25.98
N LEU A 387 -54.47 3.52 -26.26
CA LEU A 387 -54.44 2.94 -27.62
C LEU A 387 -55.07 1.53 -27.53
N VAL A 388 -56.17 1.30 -28.24
CA VAL A 388 -57.10 0.18 -28.04
C VAL A 388 -56.63 -1.14 -28.69
N ASP A 389 -56.94 -2.24 -27.98
CA ASP A 389 -57.03 -3.67 -28.33
C ASP A 389 -55.78 -4.49 -28.77
N SER A 390 -55.28 -5.33 -27.85
CA SER A 390 -55.27 -6.81 -28.00
C SER A 390 -54.66 -7.54 -26.77
N SER A 391 -55.41 -8.52 -26.25
CA SER A 391 -55.02 -9.76 -25.54
C SER A 391 -53.74 -9.87 -24.67
N TYR A 392 -53.96 -9.95 -23.35
CA TYR A 392 -53.25 -10.66 -22.25
C TYR A 392 -51.73 -11.00 -22.32
N SER A 393 -50.99 -10.64 -21.25
CA SER A 393 -50.37 -11.59 -20.29
C SER A 393 -49.68 -10.92 -19.07
N SER A 394 -50.13 -11.29 -17.85
CA SER A 394 -49.50 -11.28 -16.50
C SER A 394 -48.39 -10.29 -16.12
N LEU A 395 -48.68 -9.47 -15.09
CA LEU A 395 -47.70 -8.79 -14.23
C LEU A 395 -47.01 -9.79 -13.25
N PRO A 396 -45.72 -9.60 -12.91
CA PRO A 396 -45.13 -10.11 -11.68
C PRO A 396 -45.39 -9.15 -10.52
N THR A 397 -46.08 -9.65 -9.50
CA THR A 397 -46.21 -9.05 -8.18
C THR A 397 -44.87 -9.19 -7.45
N ASP A 398 -44.15 -8.09 -7.22
CA ASP A 398 -43.19 -7.96 -6.12
C ASP A 398 -42.75 -6.50 -5.94
N ALA A 399 -43.64 -5.70 -5.35
CA ALA A 399 -43.26 -4.46 -4.70
C ALA A 399 -42.83 -4.80 -3.25
N MET A 400 -41.57 -5.21 -3.07
CA MET A 400 -40.99 -5.25 -1.72
C MET A 400 -40.71 -3.83 -1.23
N VAL A 401 -41.58 -3.35 -0.35
CA VAL A 401 -41.38 -2.20 0.51
C VAL A 401 -40.13 -2.45 1.38
N SER A 402 -39.09 -1.65 1.19
CA SER A 402 -37.90 -1.68 2.02
C SER A 402 -38.12 -0.85 3.30
N HIS A 403 -38.53 -1.48 4.39
CA HIS A 403 -38.24 -0.98 5.74
C HIS A 403 -36.97 -1.67 6.25
N LYS A 404 -35.80 -1.15 5.88
CA LYS A 404 -34.56 -1.47 6.60
C LYS A 404 -34.33 -0.39 7.67
N LEU A 405 -34.69 -0.71 8.91
CA LEU A 405 -34.03 -0.12 10.07
C LEU A 405 -32.52 -0.45 10.01
N PRO A 406 -31.65 0.39 10.59
CA PRO A 406 -30.21 0.15 10.60
C PRO A 406 -29.89 -1.22 11.22
N ASP A 407 -28.98 -1.94 10.56
CA ASP A 407 -28.49 -3.25 10.99
C ASP A 407 -28.02 -3.17 12.46
N VAL A 408 -28.72 -3.92 13.32
CA VAL A 408 -28.33 -4.14 14.71
C VAL A 408 -27.00 -4.90 14.70
N LEU A 409 -26.02 -4.40 15.45
CA LEU A 409 -24.72 -5.03 15.66
C LEU A 409 -24.92 -6.49 16.11
N PRO A 410 -24.15 -7.49 15.62
CA PRO A 410 -24.30 -8.86 16.11
C PRO A 410 -24.02 -8.91 17.62
N ASN A 411 -25.04 -9.31 18.38
CA ASN A 411 -25.00 -9.46 19.84
C ASN A 411 -24.01 -10.57 20.23
N PHE A 412 -22.78 -10.18 20.57
CA PHE A 412 -22.03 -10.84 21.64
C PHE A 412 -21.99 -9.84 22.78
N ASP A 413 -23.01 -9.85 23.63
CA ASP A 413 -22.88 -9.22 24.93
C ASP A 413 -22.36 -10.31 25.86
N PRO A 414 -21.14 -10.18 26.43
CA PRO A 414 -20.78 -11.03 27.56
C PRO A 414 -21.88 -10.88 28.61
N ASP A 415 -22.13 -11.92 29.42
CA ASP A 415 -23.06 -11.88 30.58
C ASP A 415 -22.54 -10.92 31.68
N LEU A 416 -22.17 -9.70 31.30
CA LEU A 416 -21.64 -8.66 32.13
C LEU A 416 -22.81 -7.93 32.76
N ARG A 417 -22.84 -7.90 34.08
CA ARG A 417 -23.86 -7.13 34.81
C ARG A 417 -23.38 -5.69 34.93
N ILE A 418 -24.08 -4.77 34.29
CA ILE A 418 -23.70 -3.35 34.27
C ILE A 418 -24.09 -2.67 35.59
N ASN A 419 -23.13 -2.53 36.50
CA ASN A 419 -23.26 -1.77 37.76
C ASN A 419 -22.55 -0.39 37.65
N THR A 420 -22.75 0.49 38.65
CA THR A 420 -22.11 1.82 38.72
C THR A 420 -20.58 1.74 38.86
N GLU A 421 -20.10 0.73 39.59
CA GLU A 421 -18.68 0.40 39.72
C GLU A 421 -18.47 -1.07 39.34
N GLN A 422 -17.42 -1.36 38.56
CA GLN A 422 -17.10 -2.72 38.12
C GLN A 422 -15.68 -3.13 38.53
N HIS A 423 -15.53 -4.34 39.06
CA HIS A 423 -14.23 -4.95 39.32
C HIS A 423 -14.02 -6.17 38.41
N ILE A 424 -13.03 -6.09 37.52
CA ILE A 424 -12.82 -7.10 36.46
C ILE A 424 -11.40 -7.66 36.55
N TYR A 425 -11.31 -8.97 36.69
CA TYR A 425 -10.07 -9.74 36.64
C TYR A 425 -9.91 -10.37 35.27
N LEU A 426 -8.69 -10.37 34.73
CA LEU A 426 -8.42 -10.90 33.39
C LEU A 426 -7.02 -11.51 33.27
N HIS A 427 -6.94 -12.61 32.51
CA HIS A 427 -5.68 -13.29 32.22
C HIS A 427 -5.74 -14.03 30.87
N ALA A 428 -4.72 -13.85 30.04
CA ALA A 428 -4.54 -14.63 28.81
C ALA A 428 -3.19 -15.34 28.78
N ARG A 429 -3.16 -16.54 28.19
CA ARG A 429 -1.96 -17.37 28.03
C ARG A 429 -1.85 -17.91 26.60
N SER A 430 -0.64 -17.96 26.05
CA SER A 430 -0.38 -18.70 24.81
C SER A 430 -0.36 -20.20 25.12
N SER A 431 -1.27 -20.98 24.54
CA SER A 431 -1.17 -22.43 24.57
C SER A 431 0.11 -22.89 23.84
N ILE A 432 0.83 -23.84 24.43
CA ILE A 432 2.01 -24.51 23.82
C ILE A 432 1.48 -25.49 22.74
N PRO A 433 2.20 -25.71 21.61
CA PRO A 433 1.56 -25.87 20.31
C PRO A 433 0.90 -27.24 20.17
N LYS A 434 -0.41 -27.25 19.88
CA LYS A 434 -1.05 -28.35 19.14
C LYS A 434 -1.07 -28.00 17.66
N PRO A 435 -1.03 -29.00 16.77
CA PRO A 435 -0.98 -28.77 15.34
C PRO A 435 -2.34 -28.25 14.82
N MET A 436 -2.25 -27.18 14.03
CA MET A 436 -3.11 -26.79 12.92
C MET A 436 -4.64 -26.80 13.14
N SER A 437 -5.20 -25.65 13.51
CA SER A 437 -6.25 -24.97 12.71
C SER A 437 -6.80 -23.67 13.33
N SER A 438 -6.65 -23.43 14.64
CA SER A 438 -6.95 -22.12 15.24
C SER A 438 -5.75 -21.57 16.02
N ASN A 439 -5.32 -20.36 15.67
CA ASN A 439 -4.25 -19.61 16.35
C ASN A 439 -4.82 -18.74 17.48
N ASP A 440 -5.99 -19.06 18.02
CA ASP A 440 -6.72 -18.15 18.89
C ASP A 440 -6.17 -18.18 20.31
N ILE A 441 -5.80 -17.00 20.81
CA ILE A 441 -5.39 -16.80 22.21
C ILE A 441 -6.58 -16.27 22.99
N VAL A 442 -7.09 -17.11 23.89
CA VAL A 442 -8.27 -16.83 24.70
C VAL A 442 -7.87 -16.07 25.97
N CYS A 443 -8.64 -15.02 26.29
CA CYS A 443 -8.56 -14.29 27.55
C CYS A 443 -9.67 -14.78 28.49
N GLY A 444 -9.32 -15.36 29.63
CA GLY A 444 -10.28 -15.65 30.69
C GLY A 444 -10.55 -14.40 31.51
N TRP A 445 -11.79 -14.20 31.92
CA TRP A 445 -12.20 -13.04 32.71
C TRP A 445 -13.21 -13.39 33.80
N VAL A 446 -13.20 -12.62 34.88
CA VAL A 446 -14.12 -12.74 36.02
C VAL A 446 -14.56 -11.35 36.47
N GLN A 447 -15.87 -11.14 36.61
CA GLN A 447 -16.46 -9.96 37.22
C GLN A 447 -16.74 -10.22 38.70
N ARG A 448 -16.30 -9.30 39.56
CA ARG A 448 -16.45 -9.31 41.01
C ARG A 448 -17.37 -8.18 41.46
N ASP A 449 -18.15 -8.47 42.50
CA ASP A 449 -18.87 -7.49 43.32
C ASP A 449 -18.77 -7.93 44.78
N ASP A 450 -18.21 -7.07 45.63
CA ASP A 450 -17.79 -7.40 47.00
C ASP A 450 -16.97 -8.71 47.09
N ASP A 451 -17.50 -9.81 47.60
CA ASP A 451 -16.81 -11.12 47.68
C ASP A 451 -17.44 -12.19 46.79
N LEU A 452 -18.35 -11.80 45.89
CA LEU A 452 -19.08 -12.70 45.00
C LEU A 452 -18.66 -12.53 43.54
N ILE A 453 -18.70 -13.65 42.81
CA ILE A 453 -18.50 -13.66 41.36
C ILE A 453 -19.85 -13.43 40.70
N LEU A 454 -20.02 -12.29 40.05
CA LEU A 454 -21.25 -11.96 39.32
C LEU A 454 -21.35 -12.70 38.00
N SER A 455 -20.24 -12.77 37.27
CA SER A 455 -20.14 -13.45 35.99
C SER A 455 -18.68 -13.79 35.67
N SER A 456 -18.48 -14.77 34.79
CA SER A 456 -17.16 -15.18 34.35
C SER A 456 -17.27 -15.84 32.99
N GLY A 457 -16.26 -15.66 32.15
CA GLY A 457 -16.28 -16.21 30.81
C GLY A 457 -14.93 -16.19 30.13
N SER A 458 -14.96 -16.40 28.82
CA SER A 458 -13.80 -16.36 27.96
C SER A 458 -14.03 -15.36 26.83
N PHE A 459 -12.95 -14.73 26.34
CA PHE A 459 -12.97 -13.79 25.23
C PHE A 459 -11.94 -14.20 24.18
N SER A 460 -12.36 -14.18 22.92
CA SER A 460 -11.49 -14.29 21.76
C SER A 460 -12.04 -13.44 20.62
N TRP A 461 -11.22 -13.21 19.59
CA TRP A 461 -11.58 -12.39 18.45
C TRP A 461 -11.05 -12.97 17.14
N THR A 462 -11.65 -12.60 16.02
CA THR A 462 -11.19 -13.02 14.68
C THR A 462 -10.45 -11.89 13.97
N ASN A 463 -9.50 -12.25 13.11
CA ASN A 463 -8.74 -11.32 12.25
C ASN A 463 -8.00 -10.20 13.04
N GLY A 464 -7.64 -10.48 14.29
CA GLY A 464 -6.98 -9.55 15.19
C GLY A 464 -5.54 -9.93 15.55
N PRO A 465 -4.85 -9.07 16.32
CA PRO A 465 -3.56 -9.38 16.91
C PRO A 465 -3.58 -10.68 17.73
N VAL A 466 -2.64 -11.59 17.47
CA VAL A 466 -2.51 -12.87 18.19
C VAL A 466 -1.36 -12.79 19.21
N SER A 467 -1.66 -12.28 20.40
CA SER A 467 -0.78 -12.38 21.57
C SER A 467 -1.59 -12.37 22.87
N PRO A 468 -1.05 -12.89 23.99
CA PRO A 468 -1.74 -12.82 25.28
C PRO A 468 -2.04 -11.38 25.71
N HIS A 469 -1.11 -10.46 25.41
CA HIS A 469 -1.28 -9.04 25.69
C HIS A 469 -2.37 -8.42 24.83
N SER A 470 -2.43 -8.74 23.55
CA SER A 470 -3.47 -8.17 22.70
C SER A 470 -4.86 -8.70 23.01
N SER A 471 -5.00 -9.97 23.39
CA SER A 471 -6.29 -10.55 23.80
C SER A 471 -6.85 -9.87 25.06
N GLU A 472 -5.99 -9.63 26.07
CA GLU A 472 -6.38 -8.86 27.26
C GLU A 472 -6.75 -7.41 26.95
N LEU A 473 -5.97 -6.71 26.12
CA LEU A 473 -6.30 -5.34 25.69
C LEU A 473 -7.58 -5.29 24.85
N GLY A 474 -7.84 -6.33 24.05
CA GLY A 474 -9.06 -6.49 23.28
C GLY A 474 -10.28 -6.61 24.18
N TYR A 475 -10.17 -7.42 25.24
CA TYR A 475 -11.23 -7.56 26.23
C TYR A 475 -11.46 -6.25 27.01
N ILE A 476 -10.38 -5.56 27.44
CA ILE A 476 -10.46 -4.24 28.09
C ILE A 476 -11.22 -3.25 27.19
N LEU A 477 -10.87 -3.18 25.90
CA LEU A 477 -11.56 -2.31 24.95
C LEU A 477 -13.04 -2.66 24.83
N ARG A 478 -13.38 -3.96 24.76
CA ARG A 478 -14.78 -4.40 24.66
C ARG A 478 -15.59 -4.00 25.88
N ILE A 479 -15.06 -4.18 27.09
CA ILE A 479 -15.72 -3.73 28.33
C ILE A 479 -15.98 -2.22 28.29
N LEU A 480 -14.98 -1.42 27.94
CA LEU A 480 -15.13 0.03 27.87
C LEU A 480 -16.20 0.48 26.86
N GLN A 481 -16.44 -0.31 25.81
CA GLN A 481 -17.49 -0.05 24.81
C GLN A 481 -18.90 -0.41 25.30
N LEU A 482 -19.02 -1.31 26.27
CA LEU A 482 -20.29 -1.76 26.86
C LEU A 482 -20.74 -0.86 28.02
N LEU A 483 -19.78 -0.22 28.68
CA LEU A 483 -20.04 0.63 29.83
C LEU A 483 -20.82 1.91 29.46
N PRO A 484 -21.79 2.33 30.31
CA PRO A 484 -22.48 3.59 30.13
C PRO A 484 -21.54 4.78 30.40
N ARG A 485 -21.92 5.96 29.93
CA ARG A 485 -21.14 7.18 30.18
C ARG A 485 -21.03 7.46 31.68
N HIS A 486 -19.87 7.97 32.11
CA HIS A 486 -19.57 8.32 33.50
C HIS A 486 -19.52 7.15 34.52
N SER A 487 -19.40 5.90 34.06
CA SER A 487 -19.21 4.74 34.96
C SER A 487 -17.77 4.64 35.52
N SER A 488 -17.56 3.82 36.55
CA SER A 488 -16.21 3.46 37.04
C SER A 488 -15.89 1.97 36.81
N VAL A 489 -14.63 1.67 36.49
CA VAL A 489 -14.15 0.30 36.29
C VAL A 489 -12.71 0.13 36.76
N ASN A 490 -12.47 -0.97 37.48
CA ASN A 490 -11.18 -1.37 38.02
C ASN A 490 -10.74 -2.69 37.38
N PHE A 491 -9.63 -2.69 36.64
CA PHE A 491 -9.07 -3.88 36.00
C PHE A 491 -7.91 -4.45 36.81
N TYR A 492 -7.92 -5.76 37.05
CA TYR A 492 -6.89 -6.50 37.79
C TYR A 492 -6.19 -7.50 36.86
N SER A 493 -4.87 -7.37 36.73
CA SER A 493 -4.04 -8.27 35.92
C SER A 493 -2.64 -8.43 36.53
N THR A 494 -1.92 -9.46 36.10
CA THR A 494 -0.48 -9.62 36.37
C THR A 494 0.37 -8.57 35.69
N ARG A 495 -0.13 -7.98 34.60
CA ARG A 495 0.61 -6.99 33.82
C ARG A 495 0.45 -5.61 34.43
N SER A 496 1.51 -4.82 34.36
CA SER A 496 1.56 -3.47 34.91
C SER A 496 0.89 -2.43 34.01
N TYR A 497 -0.37 -2.67 33.62
CA TYR A 497 -1.11 -1.80 32.70
C TYR A 497 -1.17 -0.34 33.13
N ASN A 498 -1.21 -0.04 34.43
CA ASN A 498 -1.14 1.33 34.93
C ASN A 498 0.14 2.06 34.48
N SER A 499 1.30 1.40 34.62
CA SER A 499 2.58 1.97 34.18
C SER A 499 2.63 2.12 32.66
N MET A 500 2.11 1.13 31.93
CA MET A 500 2.13 1.13 30.46
C MET A 500 1.20 2.21 29.89
N PHE A 501 -0.03 2.31 30.40
CA PHE A 501 -1.01 3.29 29.98
C PHE A 501 -0.59 4.71 30.35
N SER A 502 -0.07 4.92 31.56
CA SER A 502 0.40 6.25 31.96
C SER A 502 1.66 6.69 31.18
N SER A 503 2.56 5.76 30.84
CA SER A 503 3.67 6.03 29.93
C SER A 503 3.18 6.37 28.52
N PHE A 504 2.16 5.66 28.03
CA PHE A 504 1.52 5.92 26.75
C PHE A 504 0.89 7.32 26.70
N GLN A 505 0.10 7.70 27.72
CA GLN A 505 -0.54 9.02 27.80
C GLN A 505 0.46 10.18 27.88
N ARG A 506 1.57 10.01 28.62
CA ARG A 506 2.64 11.02 28.74
C ARG A 506 3.53 11.13 27.49
N SER A 507 3.45 10.17 26.58
CA SER A 507 4.30 10.13 25.39
C SER A 507 3.82 11.10 24.31
N SER A 508 4.76 11.75 23.60
CA SER A 508 4.43 12.54 22.41
C SER A 508 3.80 11.66 21.31
N ALA A 509 3.03 12.24 20.39
CA ALA A 509 2.40 11.49 19.30
C ALA A 509 3.40 10.64 18.48
N GLU A 510 4.60 11.19 18.22
CA GLU A 510 5.68 10.46 17.54
C GLU A 510 6.18 9.24 18.32
N ARG A 511 6.18 9.30 19.66
CA ARG A 511 6.57 8.18 20.52
C ARG A 511 5.42 7.19 20.68
N ARG A 512 4.18 7.66 20.83
CA ARG A 512 2.98 6.81 21.00
C ARG A 512 2.82 5.80 19.87
N VAL A 513 2.96 6.27 18.62
CA VAL A 513 2.85 5.41 17.42
C VAL A 513 3.86 4.26 17.40
N ARG A 514 5.01 4.42 18.05
CA ARG A 514 6.07 3.41 18.11
C ARG A 514 5.89 2.43 19.26
N LEU A 515 4.92 2.66 20.14
CA LEU A 515 4.62 1.73 21.23
C LEU A 515 3.85 0.52 20.67
N PRO A 516 4.15 -0.70 21.16
CA PRO A 516 3.43 -1.90 20.73
C PRO A 516 1.95 -1.77 21.09
N TYR A 517 1.07 -2.33 20.25
CA TYR A 517 -0.38 -2.26 20.41
C TYR A 517 -0.94 -0.82 20.42
N TYR A 518 -0.26 0.12 19.75
CA TYR A 518 -0.68 1.52 19.64
C TYR A 518 -2.17 1.71 19.31
N VAL A 519 -2.70 0.94 18.34
CA VAL A 519 -4.11 1.05 17.91
C VAL A 519 -5.07 0.72 19.07
N LEU A 520 -4.79 -0.35 19.82
CA LEU A 520 -5.59 -0.73 21.00
C LEU A 520 -5.47 0.29 22.12
N TRP A 521 -4.25 0.76 22.42
CA TRP A 521 -4.04 1.79 23.44
C TRP A 521 -4.72 3.12 23.12
N MET A 522 -4.69 3.53 21.85
CA MET A 522 -5.43 4.69 21.39
C MET A 522 -6.94 4.47 21.49
N ALA A 523 -7.45 3.28 21.11
CA ALA A 523 -8.87 2.98 21.18
C ALA A 523 -9.39 3.03 22.62
N ILE A 524 -8.66 2.40 23.54
CA ILE A 524 -8.91 2.47 24.99
C ILE A 524 -8.90 3.92 25.46
N SER A 525 -7.88 4.71 25.08
CA SER A 525 -7.78 6.12 25.47
C SER A 525 -8.95 6.96 24.97
N ILE A 526 -9.41 6.75 23.73
CA ILE A 526 -10.54 7.48 23.15
C ILE A 526 -11.84 7.06 23.83
N CYS A 527 -12.08 5.76 24.05
CA CYS A 527 -13.26 5.28 24.76
C CYS A 527 -13.35 5.87 26.18
N ILE A 528 -12.24 5.86 26.94
CA ILE A 528 -12.19 6.45 28.29
C ILE A 528 -12.55 7.94 28.25
N GLN A 529 -12.02 8.70 27.29
CA GLN A 529 -12.25 10.14 27.18
C GLN A 529 -13.67 10.49 26.68
N ASP A 530 -14.12 9.85 25.60
CA ASP A 530 -15.39 10.16 24.95
C ASP A 530 -16.60 9.68 25.80
N LEU A 531 -16.43 8.57 26.55
CA LEU A 531 -17.45 8.05 27.47
C LEU A 531 -17.29 8.58 28.90
N GLN A 532 -16.21 9.32 29.18
CA GLN A 532 -15.87 9.85 30.51
C GLN A 532 -15.84 8.78 31.62
N ILE A 533 -15.28 7.61 31.31
CA ILE A 533 -15.19 6.47 32.24
C ILE A 533 -14.03 6.68 33.23
N ASN A 534 -14.28 6.48 34.51
CA ASN A 534 -13.22 6.43 35.53
C ASN A 534 -12.57 5.04 35.54
N CYS A 535 -11.47 4.87 34.79
CA CYS A 535 -10.79 3.60 34.62
C CYS A 535 -9.49 3.52 35.44
N GLN A 536 -9.34 2.49 36.28
CA GLN A 536 -8.10 2.21 37.01
C GLN A 536 -7.55 0.81 36.69
N PHE A 537 -6.22 0.70 36.68
CA PHE A 537 -5.51 -0.56 36.45
C PHE A 537 -4.71 -0.94 37.69
N HIS A 538 -4.94 -2.15 38.21
CA HIS A 538 -4.25 -2.71 39.36
C HIS A 538 -3.39 -3.90 38.95
N THR A 539 -2.17 -3.95 39.48
CA THR A 539 -1.22 -5.03 39.22
C THR A 539 -1.20 -5.97 40.40
N VAL A 540 -1.49 -7.25 40.15
CA VAL A 540 -1.43 -8.31 41.17
C VAL A 540 -0.16 -9.13 40.92
N PRO A 541 0.81 -9.12 41.86
CA PRO A 541 2.13 -9.71 41.61
C PRO A 541 2.15 -11.24 41.63
N ASP A 542 1.25 -11.87 42.42
CA ASP A 542 1.20 -13.32 42.57
C ASP A 542 -0.16 -13.88 42.15
N MET A 543 -0.16 -14.62 41.03
CA MET A 543 -1.33 -15.32 40.50
C MET A 543 -1.82 -16.43 41.42
N ALA A 544 -0.91 -17.10 42.13
CA ALA A 544 -1.25 -18.26 42.95
C ALA A 544 -1.95 -17.86 44.24
N ALA A 545 -1.71 -16.64 44.71
CA ALA A 545 -2.33 -16.06 45.89
C ALA A 545 -3.75 -15.51 45.64
N ASP A 546 -4.09 -15.18 44.38
CA ASP A 546 -5.38 -14.58 44.02
C ASP A 546 -6.31 -15.59 43.36
N ALA A 547 -7.38 -15.95 44.07
CA ALA A 547 -8.36 -16.95 43.63
C ALA A 547 -9.09 -16.56 42.33
N TYR A 548 -9.30 -15.27 42.07
CA TYR A 548 -10.00 -14.78 40.87
C TYR A 548 -9.11 -14.88 39.63
N LEU A 549 -7.82 -14.54 39.78
CA LEU A 549 -6.84 -14.68 38.69
C LEU A 549 -6.54 -16.15 38.36
N SER A 550 -6.46 -17.01 39.37
CA SER A 550 -6.34 -18.46 39.18
C SER A 550 -7.56 -19.04 38.41
N ARG A 551 -8.76 -18.52 38.70
CA ARG A 551 -9.96 -18.85 37.92
C ARG A 551 -9.89 -18.33 36.47
N CYS A 552 -9.42 -17.10 36.24
CA CYS A 552 -9.19 -16.57 34.88
C CYS A 552 -8.22 -17.45 34.09
N LEU A 553 -7.14 -17.93 34.72
CA LEU A 553 -6.19 -18.86 34.12
C LEU A 553 -6.88 -20.16 33.68
N THR A 554 -7.74 -20.72 34.53
CA THR A 554 -8.49 -21.94 34.22
C THR A 554 -9.44 -21.73 33.03
N LEU A 555 -10.16 -20.60 33.02
CA LEU A 555 -11.06 -20.22 31.93
C LEU A 555 -10.32 -19.99 30.61
N SER A 556 -9.10 -19.44 30.64
CA SER A 556 -8.28 -19.25 29.44
C SER A 556 -7.81 -20.57 28.78
N GLY A 557 -7.90 -21.69 29.51
CA GLY A 557 -7.59 -23.04 29.02
C GLY A 557 -8.80 -23.79 28.45
N LEU A 558 -10.02 -23.27 28.63
CA LEU A 558 -11.26 -23.87 28.12
C LEU A 558 -11.59 -23.24 26.76
N LEU A 559 -11.51 -24.01 25.68
CA LEU A 559 -11.96 -23.61 24.35
C LEU A 559 -13.46 -23.88 24.24
N ASN A 560 -14.29 -22.84 24.36
CA ASN A 560 -15.69 -22.93 23.97
C ASN A 560 -15.77 -22.70 22.46
N ALA A 561 -16.11 -23.76 21.70
CA ALA A 561 -16.18 -23.71 20.24
C ALA A 561 -17.43 -22.97 19.69
N ASP A 562 -18.39 -22.65 20.56
CA ASP A 562 -19.74 -22.20 20.16
C ASP A 562 -20.03 -20.71 20.44
N ASP A 563 -19.09 -19.95 21.01
CA ASP A 563 -19.29 -18.52 21.27
C ASP A 563 -18.98 -17.64 20.03
N PRO A 564 -19.88 -16.74 19.60
CA PRO A 564 -19.65 -15.88 18.44
C PRO A 564 -18.54 -14.87 18.72
N THR A 565 -17.42 -14.98 17.98
CA THR A 565 -16.22 -14.17 18.19
C THR A 565 -16.27 -12.85 17.40
N PRO A 566 -16.16 -11.68 18.05
CA PRO A 566 -16.16 -10.41 17.33
C PRO A 566 -14.90 -10.28 16.47
N SER A 567 -15.05 -9.71 15.27
CA SER A 567 -13.89 -9.37 14.45
C SER A 567 -13.18 -8.12 14.99
N PHE A 568 -11.86 -8.07 14.91
CA PHE A 568 -11.07 -6.90 15.32
C PHE A 568 -11.53 -5.61 14.62
N ILE A 569 -11.87 -5.70 13.33
CA ILE A 569 -12.37 -4.57 12.55
C ILE A 569 -13.75 -4.11 13.06
N THR A 570 -14.61 -5.03 13.48
CA THR A 570 -15.92 -4.70 14.06
C THR A 570 -15.75 -3.91 15.37
N LEU A 571 -14.81 -4.32 16.25
CA LEU A 571 -14.54 -3.59 17.49
C LEU A 571 -14.05 -2.16 17.23
N LEU A 572 -13.31 -1.93 16.16
CA LEU A 572 -12.82 -0.59 15.80
C LEU A 572 -13.85 0.29 15.08
N LYS A 573 -14.97 -0.27 14.60
CA LYS A 573 -16.07 0.49 13.97
C LYS A 573 -17.00 1.17 14.98
N PHE A 574 -16.69 1.12 16.27
CA PHE A 574 -17.48 1.76 17.32
C PHE A 574 -17.61 3.29 17.07
N PRO A 575 -18.77 3.93 17.34
CA PRO A 575 -19.00 5.34 17.00
C PRO A 575 -17.93 6.30 17.52
N SER A 576 -17.48 6.14 18.77
CA SER A 576 -16.41 6.98 19.35
C SER A 576 -15.04 6.78 18.66
N LEU A 577 -14.85 5.64 17.99
CA LEU A 577 -13.60 5.26 17.32
C LEU A 577 -13.57 5.65 15.83
N GLN A 578 -14.56 6.36 15.30
CA GLN A 578 -14.54 6.85 13.91
C GLN A 578 -13.30 7.69 13.58
N ARG A 579 -12.77 8.43 14.57
CA ARG A 579 -11.53 9.22 14.43
C ARG A 579 -10.25 8.37 14.46
N LEU A 580 -10.35 7.09 14.84
CA LEU A 580 -9.22 6.19 15.11
C LEU A 580 -8.88 5.26 13.94
N SER A 581 -9.54 5.33 12.77
CA SER A 581 -9.26 4.39 11.67
C SER A 581 -7.87 4.60 11.04
N ILE A 582 -6.82 4.23 11.77
CA ILE A 582 -5.46 3.93 11.32
C ILE A 582 -5.29 2.43 11.52
N ASN A 583 -5.65 1.65 10.51
CA ASN A 583 -5.24 0.26 10.47
C ASN A 583 -4.15 0.14 9.42
N LEU A 584 -2.92 -0.03 9.87
CA LEU A 584 -1.87 -0.58 9.03
C LEU A 584 -2.12 -2.08 8.95
N LEU A 585 -2.54 -2.55 7.78
CA LEU A 585 -2.76 -3.96 7.52
C LEU A 585 -1.63 -4.45 6.63
N CYS A 586 -1.03 -5.57 7.00
CA CYS A 586 -0.12 -6.34 6.16
C CYS A 586 -0.89 -7.56 5.68
N ASN A 587 -1.17 -7.67 4.37
CA ASN A 587 -1.98 -8.75 3.79
C ASN A 587 -3.36 -8.94 4.49
N GLY A 588 -4.00 -7.84 4.90
CA GLY A 588 -5.29 -7.87 5.60
C GLY A 588 -5.22 -8.10 7.12
N ILE A 589 -4.02 -8.30 7.70
CA ILE A 589 -3.84 -8.49 9.14
C ILE A 589 -3.33 -7.19 9.80
N PRO A 590 -3.96 -6.70 10.89
CA PRO A 590 -3.51 -5.52 11.62
C PRO A 590 -2.08 -5.65 12.15
N LEU A 591 -1.27 -4.62 11.92
CA LEU A 591 0.10 -4.55 12.40
C LEU A 591 0.14 -4.32 13.92
N THR A 592 0.73 -5.26 14.65
CA THR A 592 0.81 -5.24 16.12
C THR A 592 2.10 -4.61 16.65
N MET A 593 3.12 -4.55 15.80
CA MET A 593 4.44 -4.01 16.08
C MET A 593 4.59 -2.57 15.57
N ASP A 594 5.67 -1.90 15.99
CA ASP A 594 6.02 -0.55 15.54
C ASP A 594 6.12 -0.51 13.99
N PRO A 595 5.31 0.32 13.31
CA PRO A 595 5.36 0.47 11.85
C PRO A 595 6.74 0.88 11.32
N VAL A 596 7.51 1.64 12.11
CA VAL A 596 8.88 2.04 11.76
C VAL A 596 9.84 0.85 11.85
N HIS A 597 9.62 -0.03 12.85
CA HIS A 597 10.36 -1.28 13.00
C HIS A 597 10.01 -2.24 11.87
N PHE A 598 8.74 -2.40 11.53
CA PHE A 598 8.31 -3.21 10.39
C PHE A 598 8.96 -2.71 9.09
N TRP A 599 8.91 -1.41 8.83
CA TRP A 599 9.54 -0.82 7.64
C TRP A 599 11.05 -1.07 7.62
N ARG A 600 11.71 -1.01 8.78
CA ARG A 600 13.13 -1.34 8.91
C ARG A 600 13.39 -2.79 8.51
N ASP A 601 12.63 -3.73 9.05
CA ASP A 601 12.82 -5.16 8.78
C ASP A 601 12.53 -5.46 7.30
N PHE A 602 11.49 -4.85 6.74
CA PHE A 602 11.18 -4.93 5.30
C PHE A 602 12.31 -4.37 4.43
N SER A 603 12.86 -3.21 4.80
CA SER A 603 14.00 -2.60 4.10
C SER A 603 15.25 -3.49 4.17
N ASP A 604 15.52 -4.09 5.34
CA ASP A 604 16.64 -5.00 5.54
C ASP A 604 16.45 -6.28 4.70
N MET A 605 15.23 -6.81 4.60
CA MET A 605 14.90 -7.93 3.69
C MET A 605 15.13 -7.56 2.22
N HIS A 606 14.64 -6.40 1.78
CA HIS A 606 14.83 -5.95 0.41
C HIS A 606 16.32 -5.76 0.08
N GLU A 607 17.10 -5.19 1.01
CA GLU A 607 18.55 -5.04 0.88
C GLU A 607 19.27 -6.40 0.86
N PHE A 608 18.81 -7.37 1.66
CA PHE A 608 19.33 -8.74 1.66
C PHE A 608 19.13 -9.43 0.31
N PHE A 609 17.94 -9.32 -0.29
CA PHE A 609 17.68 -9.89 -1.62
C PHE A 609 18.43 -9.14 -2.72
N ARG A 610 18.56 -7.81 -2.63
CA ARG A 610 19.44 -7.03 -3.54
C ARG A 610 20.90 -7.48 -3.44
N LEU A 611 21.36 -7.85 -2.25
CA LEU A 611 22.70 -8.39 -2.01
C LEU A 611 22.86 -9.76 -2.68
N LEU A 612 21.94 -10.71 -2.43
CA LEU A 612 21.95 -12.03 -3.07
C LEU A 612 21.76 -11.96 -4.59
N ASN A 613 21.17 -10.88 -5.10
CA ASN A 613 21.01 -10.66 -6.53
C ASN A 613 22.29 -10.22 -7.23
N LEU A 614 23.36 -9.88 -6.51
CA LEU A 614 24.66 -9.68 -7.13
C LEU A 614 25.14 -10.99 -7.77
N SER A 615 25.61 -10.91 -9.01
CA SER A 615 26.15 -12.01 -9.81
C SER A 615 27.05 -13.00 -9.04
N ARG A 616 27.93 -12.47 -8.19
CA ARG A 616 28.89 -13.21 -7.36
C ARG A 616 28.27 -14.07 -6.27
N PHE A 617 26.96 -13.92 -6.03
CA PHE A 617 26.15 -14.69 -5.09
C PHE A 617 25.06 -15.50 -5.79
N ILE A 618 25.01 -15.52 -7.13
CA ILE A 618 24.08 -16.38 -7.90
C ILE A 618 24.08 -17.83 -7.40
N PRO A 619 25.24 -18.49 -7.17
CA PRO A 619 25.23 -19.88 -6.70
C PRO A 619 24.62 -20.06 -5.30
N LEU A 620 24.49 -18.99 -4.50
CA LEU A 620 23.83 -19.04 -3.19
C LEU A 620 22.32 -18.86 -3.28
N ARG A 621 21.75 -18.41 -4.40
CA ARG A 621 20.30 -18.17 -4.51
C ARG A 621 19.48 -19.46 -4.36
N SER A 622 20.01 -20.60 -4.77
CA SER A 622 19.37 -21.91 -4.60
C SER A 622 19.68 -22.57 -3.25
N SER A 623 20.65 -22.06 -2.49
CA SER A 623 21.21 -22.73 -1.31
C SER A 623 21.32 -21.82 -0.07
N TYR A 624 20.65 -20.66 -0.06
CA TYR A 624 20.73 -19.72 1.06
C TYR A 624 20.22 -20.30 2.38
N SER A 625 19.37 -21.34 2.35
CA SER A 625 18.89 -22.04 3.54
C SER A 625 20.00 -22.82 4.27
N TRP A 626 21.08 -23.17 3.57
CA TRP A 626 22.23 -23.90 4.11
C TRP A 626 23.19 -22.99 4.90
N ILE A 627 22.98 -21.68 4.88
CA ILE A 627 23.78 -20.69 5.60
C ILE A 627 23.07 -20.28 6.89
N ASP A 628 23.83 -20.18 7.98
CA ASP A 628 23.42 -19.47 9.19
C ASP A 628 23.66 -17.97 8.99
N TRP A 629 22.69 -17.28 8.38
CA TRP A 629 22.80 -15.85 8.07
C TRP A 629 22.96 -14.97 9.30
N ARG A 630 22.33 -15.35 10.41
CA ARG A 630 22.47 -14.61 11.68
C ARG A 630 23.92 -14.64 12.14
N LEU A 631 24.49 -15.85 12.24
CA LEU A 631 25.89 -16.01 12.65
C LEU A 631 26.86 -15.40 11.63
N THR A 632 26.56 -15.51 10.34
CA THR A 632 27.35 -14.90 9.24
C THR A 632 27.40 -13.38 9.36
N PHE A 633 26.25 -12.72 9.58
CA PHE A 633 26.24 -11.26 9.76
C PHE A 633 26.79 -10.84 11.12
N ASP A 634 26.57 -11.60 12.19
CA ASP A 634 27.19 -11.33 13.50
C ASP A 634 28.74 -11.41 13.41
N LEU A 635 29.26 -12.41 12.70
CA LEU A 635 30.69 -12.55 12.38
C LEU A 635 31.23 -11.33 11.64
N ILE A 636 30.51 -10.88 10.60
CA ILE A 636 30.87 -9.68 9.85
C ILE A 636 30.89 -8.49 10.81
N LYS A 637 29.83 -8.24 11.55
CA LYS A 637 29.74 -7.14 12.52
C LYS A 637 30.90 -7.14 13.53
N ASP A 638 31.19 -8.25 14.18
CA ASP A 638 32.28 -8.39 15.15
C ASP A 638 33.67 -8.09 14.54
N THR A 639 33.83 -8.34 13.24
CA THR A 639 35.08 -8.00 12.53
C THR A 639 35.18 -6.56 12.09
N LEU A 640 34.05 -5.88 11.91
CA LEU A 640 34.01 -4.56 11.30
C LEU A 640 34.00 -3.43 12.35
N TYR A 641 33.56 -3.68 13.59
CA TYR A 641 33.28 -2.61 14.57
C TYR A 641 34.41 -2.20 15.51
N HIS A 642 35.59 -2.84 15.49
CA HIS A 642 36.58 -2.54 16.52
C HIS A 642 37.34 -1.21 16.38
N ARG A 643 37.19 -0.40 15.32
CA ARG A 643 37.71 0.99 15.24
C ARG A 643 36.86 1.86 14.31
N LEU A 644 36.05 2.77 14.89
CA LEU A 644 35.27 3.82 14.18
C LEU A 644 36.15 4.88 13.48
N ASP A 645 37.46 4.79 13.63
CA ASP A 645 38.41 5.63 12.92
C ASP A 645 38.73 4.98 11.57
N VAL A 646 38.11 5.46 10.50
CA VAL A 646 38.37 5.02 9.10
C VAL A 646 39.87 5.18 8.75
N SER A 647 40.59 6.02 9.51
CA SER A 647 42.04 6.23 9.48
C SER A 647 42.88 5.01 9.92
N ARG A 648 42.30 4.03 10.65
CA ARG A 648 43.03 2.89 11.25
C ARG A 648 42.42 1.53 10.91
N ILE A 649 41.86 1.38 9.72
CA ILE A 649 41.34 0.09 9.25
C ILE A 649 42.50 -0.88 9.02
N SER A 650 42.50 -1.99 9.76
CA SER A 650 43.53 -3.02 9.66
C SER A 650 43.52 -3.67 8.27
N ALA A 651 44.69 -4.03 7.75
CA ALA A 651 44.78 -4.71 6.46
C ALA A 651 44.10 -6.10 6.47
N SER A 652 43.96 -6.73 7.65
CA SER A 652 43.18 -7.96 7.82
C SER A 652 41.67 -7.75 7.71
N TYR A 653 41.14 -6.58 8.13
CA TYR A 653 39.76 -6.18 7.85
C TYR A 653 39.53 -6.07 6.33
N ARG A 654 40.41 -5.36 5.62
CA ARG A 654 40.27 -5.14 4.17
C ARG A 654 40.26 -6.47 3.43
N PHE A 655 41.16 -7.37 3.81
CA PHE A 655 41.22 -8.73 3.29
C PHE A 655 39.90 -9.48 3.45
N ARG A 656 39.30 -9.48 4.66
CA ARG A 656 38.02 -10.19 4.89
C ARG A 656 36.87 -9.63 4.06
N LEU A 657 36.76 -8.30 3.99
CA LEU A 657 35.70 -7.66 3.21
C LEU A 657 35.86 -7.95 1.70
N GLN A 658 37.08 -7.84 1.18
CA GLN A 658 37.38 -8.18 -0.22
C GLN A 658 37.18 -9.67 -0.49
N LEU A 659 37.50 -10.55 0.45
CA LEU A 659 37.30 -12.00 0.32
C LEU A 659 35.82 -12.36 0.29
N TRP A 660 35.01 -11.79 1.19
CA TRP A 660 33.56 -12.04 1.24
C TRP A 660 32.88 -11.66 -0.08
N PHE A 661 33.24 -10.48 -0.60
CA PHE A 661 32.76 -10.00 -1.89
C PHE A 661 33.49 -10.58 -3.10
N ASP A 662 34.46 -11.48 -2.99
CA ASP A 662 35.24 -11.97 -4.15
C ASP A 662 35.83 -10.82 -5.01
N GLU A 663 36.48 -9.87 -4.32
CA GLU A 663 37.12 -8.68 -4.88
C GLU A 663 38.60 -8.59 -4.53
N LEU A 664 39.19 -9.70 -4.05
CA LEU A 664 40.64 -9.79 -3.83
C LEU A 664 41.39 -9.52 -5.15
N PRO A 665 42.55 -8.82 -5.10
CA PRO A 665 43.37 -8.54 -6.28
C PRO A 665 44.15 -9.79 -6.75
N LEU A 666 43.40 -10.82 -7.17
CA LEU A 666 43.87 -12.04 -7.82
C LEU A 666 44.15 -11.79 -9.31
N MET A 667 44.99 -12.60 -9.96
CA MET A 667 45.35 -12.35 -11.36
C MET A 667 44.13 -12.33 -12.28
N SER A 668 43.17 -13.25 -12.08
CA SER A 668 41.92 -13.29 -12.84
C SER A 668 41.15 -11.96 -12.74
N ARG A 669 41.06 -11.38 -11.54
CA ARG A 669 40.38 -10.10 -11.29
C ARG A 669 41.16 -8.89 -11.82
N LEU A 670 42.49 -8.94 -11.78
CA LEU A 670 43.33 -7.84 -12.23
C LEU A 670 43.39 -7.73 -13.74
N ARG A 671 43.39 -8.85 -14.46
CA ARG A 671 43.17 -8.91 -15.91
C ARG A 671 41.90 -8.14 -16.29
N PHE A 672 40.79 -8.38 -15.61
CA PHE A 672 39.54 -7.67 -15.89
C PHE A 672 39.55 -6.20 -15.48
N ARG A 673 40.29 -5.80 -14.45
CA ARG A 673 40.33 -4.39 -14.00
C ARG A 673 41.32 -3.53 -14.80
N TYR A 674 42.41 -4.14 -15.26
CA TYR A 674 43.50 -3.47 -15.97
C TYR A 674 43.97 -4.35 -17.16
N PRO A 675 43.13 -4.55 -18.18
CA PRO A 675 43.45 -5.43 -19.32
C PRO A 675 44.68 -4.97 -20.11
N GLY A 676 45.02 -3.67 -20.06
CA GLY A 676 46.23 -3.13 -20.68
C GLY A 676 47.52 -3.35 -19.85
N LEU A 677 47.43 -3.84 -18.61
CA LEU A 677 48.59 -4.12 -17.74
C LEU A 677 48.80 -5.61 -17.48
N TYR A 678 47.73 -6.40 -17.44
CA TYR A 678 47.78 -7.82 -17.18
C TYR A 678 47.16 -8.56 -18.37
N ALA A 679 47.99 -9.30 -19.10
CA ALA A 679 47.61 -10.05 -20.29
C ALA A 679 46.94 -11.41 -19.95
N ASP A 680 46.43 -12.09 -20.97
CA ASP A 680 45.67 -13.35 -20.85
C ASP A 680 46.50 -14.51 -20.29
N ASP A 681 47.83 -14.43 -20.41
CA ASP A 681 48.85 -15.32 -19.87
C ASP A 681 49.34 -14.92 -18.47
N SER A 682 48.63 -14.03 -17.76
CA SER A 682 48.97 -13.64 -16.39
C SER A 682 48.74 -14.78 -15.39
N LEU A 683 49.64 -15.77 -15.37
CA LEU A 683 49.54 -16.96 -14.52
C LEU A 683 49.73 -16.65 -13.04
N CYS A 684 49.24 -17.56 -12.20
CA CYS A 684 49.33 -17.50 -10.75
C CYS A 684 50.74 -17.15 -10.28
N PRO A 685 50.93 -16.13 -9.40
CA PRO A 685 52.26 -15.76 -8.91
C PRO A 685 52.93 -16.87 -8.10
N ASN A 686 52.17 -17.87 -7.66
CA ASN A 686 52.65 -18.94 -6.79
C ASN A 686 53.13 -20.18 -7.54
N CYS A 687 52.29 -20.74 -8.44
CA CYS A 687 52.67 -21.91 -9.24
C CYS A 687 53.12 -21.58 -10.66
N GLY A 688 52.74 -20.42 -11.21
CA GLY A 688 53.06 -20.06 -12.59
C GLY A 688 52.42 -20.94 -13.67
N ILE A 689 51.43 -21.77 -13.34
CA ILE A 689 50.82 -22.74 -14.29
C ILE A 689 49.40 -22.35 -14.67
N PHE A 690 48.54 -22.09 -13.67
CA PHE A 690 47.12 -21.83 -13.89
C PHE A 690 46.76 -20.36 -13.68
N MET A 691 45.61 -19.96 -14.23
CA MET A 691 45.00 -18.67 -13.94
C MET A 691 44.59 -18.60 -12.46
N GLU A 692 45.04 -17.57 -11.74
CA GLU A 692 44.69 -17.43 -10.31
C GLU A 692 43.26 -16.95 -10.12
N THR A 693 42.34 -17.90 -9.95
CA THR A 693 40.98 -17.71 -9.44
C THR A 693 40.96 -17.71 -7.92
N LEU A 694 39.82 -17.36 -7.30
CA LEU A 694 39.68 -17.42 -5.85
C LEU A 694 39.79 -18.86 -5.31
N GLU A 695 39.26 -19.83 -6.05
CA GLU A 695 39.42 -21.25 -5.72
C GLU A 695 40.89 -21.65 -5.81
N HIS A 696 41.55 -21.32 -6.92
CA HIS A 696 42.96 -21.62 -7.12
C HIS A 696 43.86 -20.99 -6.04
N PHE A 697 43.55 -19.80 -5.54
CA PHE A 697 44.29 -19.20 -4.41
C PHE A 697 44.35 -20.12 -3.17
N PHE A 698 43.29 -20.88 -2.91
CA PHE A 698 43.23 -21.82 -1.78
C PHE A 698 43.75 -23.22 -2.12
N THR A 699 43.59 -23.66 -3.38
CA THR A 699 43.92 -25.02 -3.82
C THR A 699 45.30 -25.15 -4.49
N CYS A 700 45.97 -24.04 -4.78
CA CYS A 700 47.25 -24.02 -5.47
C CYS A 700 48.29 -24.88 -4.74
N LEU A 701 48.95 -25.73 -5.52
CA LEU A 701 50.09 -26.53 -5.14
C LEU A 701 51.20 -26.27 -6.17
N PRO A 702 52.29 -25.58 -5.79
CA PRO A 702 53.41 -25.36 -6.71
C PRO A 702 54.21 -26.66 -6.89
N ASP A 703 54.54 -27.02 -8.14
CA ASP A 703 55.45 -28.12 -8.42
C ASP A 703 56.87 -27.73 -8.02
N SER A 704 57.61 -28.67 -7.43
CA SER A 704 59.01 -28.47 -7.01
C SER A 704 59.97 -28.14 -8.17
N LEU A 705 59.51 -28.26 -9.42
CA LEU A 705 60.30 -28.07 -10.64
C LEU A 705 60.17 -26.67 -11.26
N SER A 706 59.19 -25.84 -10.85
CA SER A 706 59.04 -24.46 -11.37
C SER A 706 59.86 -23.46 -10.53
N ILE A 707 61.15 -23.73 -10.35
CA ILE A 707 62.10 -22.77 -9.78
C ILE A 707 62.47 -21.81 -10.91
N ILE A 708 61.62 -20.81 -11.16
CA ILE A 708 62.04 -19.65 -11.95
C ILE A 708 62.57 -18.63 -10.94
N ASP A 709 63.83 -18.23 -11.21
CA ASP A 709 64.72 -17.34 -10.49
C ASP A 709 64.16 -16.47 -9.35
N HIS A 710 64.83 -16.63 -8.21
CA HIS A 710 65.08 -15.65 -7.15
C HIS A 710 64.00 -14.60 -6.85
N ALA A 711 63.19 -14.85 -5.80
CA ALA A 711 62.96 -13.86 -4.73
C ALA A 711 62.11 -14.33 -3.52
N SER A 712 61.41 -15.46 -3.54
CA SER A 712 60.78 -16.10 -2.36
C SER A 712 60.37 -17.55 -2.67
N PRO A 713 60.54 -18.53 -1.77
CA PRO A 713 60.13 -19.91 -2.03
C PRO A 713 58.61 -19.99 -2.23
N PRO A 714 58.13 -20.80 -3.19
CA PRO A 714 56.70 -20.95 -3.45
C PRO A 714 56.00 -21.52 -2.21
N VAL A 715 54.79 -21.04 -1.94
CA VAL A 715 54.03 -21.44 -0.76
C VAL A 715 53.06 -22.54 -1.16
N SER A 716 53.16 -23.73 -0.58
CA SER A 716 52.08 -24.73 -0.71
C SER A 716 50.82 -24.24 0.02
N THR A 717 49.99 -23.46 -0.68
CA THR A 717 48.78 -22.85 -0.15
C THR A 717 47.78 -23.92 0.28
N ARG A 718 47.63 -24.99 -0.52
CA ARG A 718 46.78 -26.14 -0.20
C ARG A 718 47.20 -26.83 1.10
N THR A 719 48.47 -27.21 1.24
CA THR A 719 48.95 -27.92 2.43
C THR A 719 48.79 -27.06 3.69
N LYS A 720 49.20 -25.78 3.63
CA LYS A 720 49.03 -24.87 4.76
C LYS A 720 47.56 -24.67 5.13
N LEU A 721 46.66 -24.58 4.15
CA LEU A 721 45.24 -24.45 4.40
C LEU A 721 44.66 -25.71 5.07
N ILE A 722 45.08 -26.91 4.66
CA ILE A 722 44.70 -28.16 5.32
C ILE A 722 45.11 -28.12 6.81
N ASP A 723 46.34 -27.71 7.12
CA ASP A 723 46.82 -27.61 8.49
C ASP A 723 46.02 -26.60 9.31
N LEU A 724 45.71 -25.44 8.72
CA LEU A 724 44.91 -24.40 9.38
C LEU A 724 43.47 -24.85 9.65
N LEU A 725 42.84 -25.54 8.70
CA LEU A 725 41.49 -26.08 8.85
C LEU A 725 41.45 -27.22 9.89
N ASP A 726 42.45 -28.13 9.89
CA ASP A 726 42.55 -29.19 10.89
C ASP A 726 42.74 -28.61 12.31
N GLN A 727 43.59 -27.59 12.46
CA GLN A 727 43.74 -26.85 13.72
C GLN A 727 42.46 -26.13 14.14
N PHE A 728 41.72 -25.54 13.20
CA PHE A 728 40.44 -24.89 13.47
C PHE A 728 39.43 -25.90 14.01
N VAL A 729 39.24 -27.01 13.31
CA VAL A 729 38.30 -28.08 13.68
C VAL A 729 38.64 -28.67 15.05
N ARG A 730 39.91 -28.99 15.32
CA ARG A 730 40.35 -29.52 16.63
C ARG A 730 40.10 -28.55 17.78
N ARG A 731 40.36 -27.25 17.58
CA ARG A 731 40.12 -26.23 18.61
C ARG A 731 38.65 -26.07 18.92
N LEU A 732 37.82 -26.15 17.89
CA LEU A 732 36.37 -26.04 17.99
C LEU A 732 35.78 -27.27 18.69
N ALA A 733 36.20 -28.48 18.30
CA ALA A 733 35.84 -29.74 18.98
C ALA A 733 36.23 -29.69 20.46
N LYS A 734 37.47 -29.32 20.79
CA LYS A 734 37.97 -29.22 22.17
C LYS A 734 37.15 -28.27 23.02
N LYS A 735 36.73 -27.12 22.47
CA LYS A 735 35.98 -26.13 23.23
C LYS A 735 34.51 -26.52 23.41
N ALA A 736 33.90 -27.13 22.38
CA ALA A 736 32.54 -27.61 22.42
C ALA A 736 32.37 -28.83 23.35
N SER A 737 33.33 -29.76 23.34
CA SER A 737 33.33 -30.95 24.21
C SER A 737 33.73 -30.67 25.66
N ALA A 738 34.34 -29.52 25.95
CA ALA A 738 34.68 -29.10 27.31
C ALA A 738 33.48 -28.56 28.12
N SER A 739 32.30 -28.45 27.49
CA SER A 739 31.07 -28.07 28.17
C SER A 739 30.61 -29.19 29.12
N PRO A 740 30.21 -28.89 30.37
CA PRO A 740 29.66 -29.91 31.27
C PRO A 740 28.33 -30.49 30.77
N LYS A 741 27.68 -29.83 29.79
CA LYS A 741 26.46 -30.28 29.13
C LYS A 741 26.72 -30.93 27.76
N ALA A 742 27.98 -31.20 27.42
CA ALA A 742 28.34 -31.81 26.14
C ALA A 742 27.72 -33.21 26.03
N ARG A 743 27.13 -33.48 24.86
CA ARG A 743 26.51 -34.76 24.50
C ARG A 743 27.45 -35.67 23.70
N LEU A 744 28.47 -35.09 23.07
CA LEU A 744 29.50 -35.82 22.33
C LEU A 744 30.86 -35.58 22.98
N ASP A 745 31.67 -36.64 23.03
CA ASP A 745 33.06 -36.56 23.43
C ASP A 745 33.92 -35.91 22.33
N PHE A 746 35.17 -35.57 22.68
CA PHE A 746 36.08 -34.87 21.78
C PHE A 746 36.31 -35.62 20.46
N ASN A 747 36.50 -36.94 20.51
CA ASN A 747 36.87 -37.72 19.33
C ASN A 747 35.69 -37.86 18.37
N SER A 748 34.49 -38.15 18.88
CA SER A 748 33.28 -38.26 18.04
C SER A 748 32.95 -36.92 17.37
N LEU A 749 33.02 -35.81 18.11
CA LEU A 749 32.78 -34.48 17.55
C LEU A 749 33.85 -34.08 16.52
N LEU A 750 35.12 -34.41 16.77
CA LEU A 750 36.22 -34.15 15.84
C LEU A 750 36.01 -34.88 14.51
N LEU A 751 35.66 -36.16 14.54
CA LEU A 751 35.38 -36.94 13.34
C LEU A 751 34.21 -36.36 12.54
N GLN A 752 33.11 -36.01 13.22
CA GLN A 752 31.94 -35.40 12.56
C GLN A 752 32.32 -34.06 11.91
N LEU A 753 33.06 -33.19 12.60
CA LEU A 753 33.51 -31.92 12.03
C LEU A 753 34.46 -32.10 10.85
N GLN A 754 35.36 -33.09 10.89
CA GLN A 754 36.27 -33.39 9.77
C GLN A 754 35.51 -33.93 8.54
N SER A 755 34.38 -34.61 8.77
CA SER A 755 33.52 -35.15 7.71
C SER A 755 32.59 -34.12 7.06
N LEU A 756 32.45 -32.91 7.64
CA LEU A 756 31.55 -31.89 7.10
C LEU A 756 32.01 -31.40 5.72
N PRO A 757 31.23 -31.63 4.66
CA PRO A 757 31.62 -31.23 3.30
C PRO A 757 31.68 -29.71 3.16
N THR A 758 30.89 -28.98 3.94
CA THR A 758 30.78 -27.51 3.92
C THR A 758 32.02 -26.79 4.45
N ILE A 759 32.82 -27.42 5.32
CA ILE A 759 34.15 -26.91 5.74
C ILE A 759 35.18 -27.15 4.64
N GLY A 760 35.01 -28.22 3.85
CA GLY A 760 35.85 -28.57 2.71
C GLY A 760 37.18 -29.22 3.06
N LEU A 761 37.39 -29.69 4.30
CA LEU A 761 38.66 -30.33 4.68
C LEU A 761 38.92 -31.62 3.87
N ALA A 762 37.89 -32.46 3.72
CA ALA A 762 37.98 -33.70 2.94
C ALA A 762 38.16 -33.43 1.44
N SER A 763 37.41 -32.48 0.88
CA SER A 763 37.53 -32.11 -0.54
C SER A 763 38.89 -31.49 -0.86
N LEU A 764 39.49 -30.75 0.07
CA LEU A 764 40.82 -30.17 -0.11
C LEU A 764 41.94 -31.22 -0.08
N ARG A 765 41.81 -32.27 0.76
CA ARG A 765 42.76 -33.39 0.82
C ARG A 765 42.77 -34.21 -0.47
N ASN A 766 41.59 -34.41 -1.06
CA ASN A 766 41.40 -35.18 -2.29
C ASN A 766 41.28 -34.29 -3.53
N TYR A 767 41.74 -33.03 -3.46
CA TYR A 767 41.54 -32.07 -4.53
C TYR A 767 42.29 -32.47 -5.80
N SER A 768 41.57 -32.52 -6.91
CA SER A 768 42.09 -32.66 -8.26
C SER A 768 41.45 -31.59 -9.16
N ASP A 769 42.04 -31.33 -10.32
CA ASP A 769 41.61 -30.24 -11.22
C ASP A 769 40.19 -30.45 -11.80
N HIS A 770 39.60 -31.63 -11.63
CA HIS A 770 38.23 -31.97 -12.05
C HIS A 770 37.19 -31.86 -10.92
N LEU A 771 37.61 -31.60 -9.68
CA LEU A 771 36.74 -31.53 -8.51
C LEU A 771 36.65 -30.10 -7.98
N THR A 772 35.42 -29.66 -7.67
CA THR A 772 35.21 -28.34 -7.07
C THR A 772 35.50 -28.36 -5.58
N PHE A 773 36.22 -27.36 -5.09
CA PHE A 773 36.47 -27.19 -3.66
C PHE A 773 35.20 -26.73 -2.91
N THR A 774 34.63 -27.64 -2.12
CA THR A 774 33.35 -27.42 -1.42
C THR A 774 33.43 -26.40 -0.28
N GLY A 775 34.62 -26.15 0.28
CA GLY A 775 34.83 -25.23 1.42
C GLY A 775 34.95 -23.76 1.03
N LEU A 776 34.83 -23.40 -0.25
CA LEU A 776 35.06 -22.04 -0.74
C LEU A 776 34.16 -21.01 -0.07
N TRP A 777 32.86 -21.30 0.08
CA TRP A 777 31.90 -20.40 0.72
C TRP A 777 32.19 -20.22 2.21
N PHE A 778 32.58 -21.29 2.90
CA PHE A 778 33.01 -21.23 4.30
C PHE A 778 34.22 -20.30 4.47
N LEU A 779 35.27 -20.47 3.65
CA LEU A 779 36.45 -19.60 3.68
C LEU A 779 36.16 -18.15 3.29
N ARG A 780 35.10 -17.90 2.52
CA ARG A 780 34.66 -16.53 2.21
C ARG A 780 34.02 -15.82 3.41
N GLY A 781 33.62 -16.55 4.45
CA GLY A 781 32.97 -16.00 5.64
C GLY A 781 31.50 -16.36 5.79
N PHE A 782 30.95 -17.25 4.96
CA PHE A 782 29.58 -17.75 5.10
C PHE A 782 29.57 -18.94 6.02
N ILE A 783 28.87 -18.85 7.15
CA ILE A 783 28.87 -19.92 8.14
C ILE A 783 27.81 -20.97 7.78
N PRO A 784 28.19 -22.23 7.55
CA PRO A 784 27.27 -23.30 7.25
C PRO A 784 26.35 -23.61 8.43
N ARG A 785 25.07 -23.89 8.15
CA ARG A 785 24.06 -24.19 9.17
C ARG A 785 24.29 -25.55 9.82
N ASP A 786 24.80 -26.53 9.08
CA ASP A 786 25.22 -27.84 9.58
C ASP A 786 26.33 -27.72 10.64
N LEU A 787 27.32 -26.84 10.42
CA LEU A 787 28.35 -26.51 11.41
C LEU A 787 27.74 -25.90 12.68
N SER A 788 26.88 -24.89 12.55
CA SER A 788 26.28 -24.25 13.73
C SER A 788 25.35 -25.20 14.48
N SER A 789 24.54 -25.99 13.76
CA SER A 789 23.66 -26.99 14.35
C SER A 789 24.44 -28.07 15.08
N LEU A 790 25.52 -28.58 14.47
CA LEU A 790 26.34 -29.64 15.06
C LEU A 790 26.93 -29.17 16.39
N ILE A 791 27.45 -27.94 16.46
CA ILE A 791 28.02 -27.41 17.70
C ILE A 791 26.96 -27.17 18.77
N MET A 792 25.79 -26.67 18.38
CA MET A 792 24.68 -26.47 19.32
C MET A 792 24.16 -27.80 19.88
N SER A 793 23.97 -28.82 19.03
CA SER A 793 23.47 -30.13 19.44
C SER A 793 24.48 -30.91 20.27
N SER A 794 25.77 -30.79 19.97
CA SER A 794 26.84 -31.56 20.62
C SER A 794 27.33 -30.96 21.94
N SER A 795 27.33 -29.63 22.09
CA SER A 795 27.90 -28.98 23.29
C SER A 795 26.90 -28.74 24.42
N GLY A 796 25.59 -28.79 24.13
CA GLY A 796 24.53 -28.43 25.10
C GLY A 796 24.56 -26.97 25.54
N LEU A 797 25.33 -26.12 24.84
CA LEU A 797 25.45 -24.70 25.11
C LEU A 797 24.26 -23.92 24.55
N SER A 798 24.05 -22.70 25.07
CA SER A 798 23.09 -21.79 24.47
C SER A 798 23.51 -21.43 23.03
N ARG A 799 22.55 -21.00 22.19
CA ARG A 799 22.84 -20.52 20.83
C ARG A 799 23.88 -19.39 20.86
N ARG A 800 23.80 -18.51 21.84
CA ARG A 800 24.71 -17.37 22.00
C ARG A 800 26.14 -17.83 22.27
N ASP A 801 26.33 -18.74 23.21
CA ASP A 801 27.66 -19.23 23.58
C ASP A 801 28.29 -20.07 22.47
N SER A 802 27.49 -20.90 21.80
CA SER A 802 27.90 -21.65 20.61
C SER A 802 28.35 -20.71 19.49
N SER A 803 27.57 -19.66 19.23
CA SER A 803 27.91 -18.66 18.21
C SER A 803 29.22 -17.93 18.54
N ASN A 804 29.41 -17.53 19.80
CA ASN A 804 30.65 -16.88 20.25
C ASN A 804 31.89 -17.76 20.06
N ILE A 805 31.78 -19.07 20.32
CA ILE A 805 32.85 -20.04 20.09
C ILE A 805 33.20 -20.08 18.59
N ILE A 806 32.19 -20.29 17.74
CA ILE A 806 32.37 -20.37 16.28
C ILE A 806 33.03 -19.08 15.75
N ILE A 807 32.47 -17.92 16.09
CA ILE A 807 32.99 -16.61 15.66
C ILE A 807 34.46 -16.47 16.07
N ARG A 808 34.79 -16.69 17.35
CA ARG A 808 36.16 -16.50 17.86
C ARG A 808 37.18 -17.36 17.12
N TYR A 809 36.90 -18.65 16.92
CA TYR A 809 37.85 -19.54 16.24
C TYR A 809 37.89 -19.31 14.73
N PHE A 810 36.77 -18.93 14.12
CA PHE A 810 36.72 -18.56 12.70
C PHE A 810 37.55 -17.29 12.43
N LEU A 811 37.46 -16.28 13.30
CA LEU A 811 38.29 -15.08 13.19
C LEU A 811 39.78 -15.36 13.37
N LYS A 812 40.12 -16.33 14.22
CA LYS A 812 41.49 -16.81 14.33
C LYS A 812 41.94 -17.49 13.02
N LEU A 813 41.13 -18.36 12.44
CA LEU A 813 41.39 -18.99 11.14
C LEU A 813 41.63 -17.94 10.05
N HIS A 814 40.75 -16.95 9.91
CA HIS A 814 40.91 -15.87 8.92
C HIS A 814 42.15 -15.02 9.14
N ARG A 815 42.54 -14.80 10.40
CA ARG A 815 43.80 -14.11 10.74
C ARG A 815 45.00 -14.93 10.27
N GLU A 816 45.02 -16.23 10.51
CA GLU A 816 46.10 -17.11 10.04
C GLU A 816 46.16 -17.18 8.51
N ILE A 817 45.02 -17.33 7.83
CA ILE A 817 44.94 -17.28 6.35
C ILE A 817 45.54 -15.98 5.82
N TYR A 818 45.19 -14.84 6.43
CA TYR A 818 45.73 -13.54 6.04
C TYR A 818 47.26 -13.47 6.17
N HIS A 819 47.80 -13.92 7.30
CA HIS A 819 49.24 -13.82 7.58
C HIS A 819 50.09 -14.88 6.86
N GLN A 820 49.58 -16.11 6.74
CA GLN A 820 50.34 -17.26 6.25
C GLN A 820 50.14 -17.54 4.76
N LEU A 821 49.02 -17.10 4.16
CA LEU A 821 48.70 -17.33 2.75
C LEU A 821 48.65 -16.01 1.97
N TRP A 822 47.77 -15.08 2.37
CA TRP A 822 47.52 -13.87 1.61
C TRP A 822 48.71 -12.91 1.55
N ARG A 823 49.37 -12.65 2.68
CA ARG A 823 50.54 -11.77 2.75
C ARG A 823 51.73 -12.29 1.92
N PRO A 824 52.16 -13.57 2.05
CA PRO A 824 53.19 -14.14 1.19
C PRO A 824 52.85 -14.05 -0.29
N ARG A 825 51.61 -14.40 -0.67
CA ARG A 825 51.14 -14.27 -2.05
C ARG A 825 51.21 -12.82 -2.56
N CYS A 826 50.81 -11.83 -1.74
CA CYS A 826 50.93 -10.41 -2.10
C CYS A 826 52.39 -9.99 -2.32
N LYS A 827 53.34 -10.54 -1.54
CA LYS A 827 54.77 -10.29 -1.72
C LYS A 827 55.26 -10.85 -3.06
N MET A 828 54.89 -12.09 -3.40
CA MET A 828 55.23 -12.72 -4.68
C MET A 828 54.66 -11.93 -5.86
N LYS A 829 53.40 -11.52 -5.77
CA LYS A 829 52.78 -10.63 -6.78
C LYS A 829 53.58 -9.33 -6.94
N SER A 830 53.91 -8.65 -5.85
CA SER A 830 54.64 -7.37 -5.89
C SER A 830 56.02 -7.52 -6.57
N LEU A 831 56.68 -8.65 -6.39
CA LEU A 831 57.93 -8.98 -7.09
C LEU A 831 57.69 -9.19 -8.60
N LYS A 832 56.65 -9.94 -8.97
CA LYS A 832 56.26 -10.14 -10.37
C LYS A 832 55.85 -8.83 -11.05
N ASP A 833 55.07 -7.98 -10.39
CA ASP A 833 54.71 -6.65 -10.88
C ASP A 833 55.95 -5.78 -11.13
N LYS A 834 56.94 -5.81 -10.22
CA LYS A 834 58.22 -5.10 -10.41
C LYS A 834 59.01 -5.61 -11.61
N ALA A 835 59.00 -6.92 -11.86
CA ALA A 835 59.65 -7.50 -13.03
C ALA A 835 58.97 -7.12 -14.35
N MET A 836 57.69 -6.75 -14.32
CA MET A 836 56.91 -6.29 -15.47
C MET A 836 56.78 -4.75 -15.54
N ASP A 837 57.59 -4.01 -14.77
CA ASP A 837 57.53 -2.54 -14.64
C ASP A 837 56.15 -1.98 -14.23
N VAL A 838 55.29 -2.80 -13.61
CA VAL A 838 53.98 -2.38 -13.11
C VAL A 838 54.15 -1.72 -11.74
N THR A 839 54.20 -0.38 -11.72
CA THR A 839 54.35 0.37 -10.47
C THR A 839 53.01 0.65 -9.76
N PRO A 840 52.99 0.81 -8.42
CA PRO A 840 51.80 1.27 -7.70
C PRO A 840 51.29 2.66 -8.11
N ALA A 841 52.12 3.48 -8.75
CA ALA A 841 51.72 4.77 -9.31
C ALA A 841 51.00 4.58 -10.65
N LEU A 842 51.48 3.63 -11.48
CA LEU A 842 50.84 3.24 -12.74
C LEU A 842 49.42 2.68 -12.49
N LEU A 843 49.27 1.82 -11.48
CA LEU A 843 47.96 1.28 -11.05
C LEU A 843 46.99 2.36 -10.50
N ARG A 844 47.49 3.52 -10.08
CA ARG A 844 46.67 4.65 -9.60
C ARG A 844 46.29 5.63 -10.71
N THR A 845 47.04 5.66 -11.81
CA THR A 845 46.89 6.62 -12.91
C THR A 845 46.08 6.04 -14.07
N ILE A 846 46.19 4.73 -14.32
CA ILE A 846 45.39 4.03 -15.32
C ILE A 846 43.95 3.89 -14.82
N LYS A 847 42.99 4.38 -15.61
CA LYS A 847 41.56 4.17 -15.35
C LYS A 847 41.27 2.67 -15.38
N SER A 848 40.80 2.13 -14.27
CA SER A 848 40.25 0.78 -14.25
C SER A 848 39.07 0.71 -15.23
N SER A 849 38.97 -0.37 -16.00
CA SER A 849 37.79 -0.55 -16.85
C SER A 849 36.53 -0.64 -15.98
N ASP A 850 35.51 0.14 -16.33
CA ASP A 850 34.17 0.10 -15.72
C ASP A 850 33.40 -1.18 -16.07
N PHE A 851 34.06 -2.13 -16.74
CA PHE A 851 33.50 -3.41 -17.14
C PHE A 851 33.13 -4.23 -15.90
N THR A 852 31.92 -4.02 -15.44
CA THR A 852 31.21 -4.95 -14.59
C THR A 852 30.69 -6.04 -15.52
N ASN A 853 31.08 -7.30 -15.32
CA ASN A 853 30.32 -8.44 -15.88
C ASN A 853 28.91 -8.55 -15.27
N PHE A 854 28.38 -7.45 -14.72
CA PHE A 854 27.40 -7.43 -13.66
C PHE A 854 26.31 -6.43 -14.02
N ARG A 855 25.56 -6.78 -15.07
CA ARG A 855 24.18 -6.31 -15.18
C ARG A 855 23.41 -6.92 -14.01
N TYR A 856 22.55 -6.12 -13.38
CA TYR A 856 21.42 -6.68 -12.67
C TYR A 856 20.61 -7.45 -13.73
N ASP A 857 20.39 -8.74 -13.54
CA ASP A 857 19.29 -9.39 -14.26
C ASP A 857 18.00 -8.74 -13.76
N THR A 858 17.41 -7.92 -14.62
CA THR A 858 16.10 -7.30 -14.43
C THR A 858 14.98 -8.16 -14.99
N SER A 859 15.22 -9.44 -15.25
CA SER A 859 14.15 -10.38 -15.61
C SER A 859 13.32 -10.72 -14.36
N PRO A 860 11.98 -10.66 -14.45
CA PRO A 860 11.06 -10.84 -13.33
C PRO A 860 11.12 -12.25 -12.71
#